data_AF-A0A1P8K7T0-F1
#
_entry.id   AF-A0A1P8K7T0-F1
#
_cell.length_a   1.000
_cell.length_b   1.000
_cell.length_c   1.000
_cell.angle_alpha   90.00
_cell.angle_beta   90.00
_cell.angle_gamma   90.00
#
_symmetry.space_group_name_H-M   'P 1'
#
loop_
_entity.id
_entity.type
_entity.pdbx_description
1 polymer ?
#
loop_
_entity_poly.entity_id
_entity_poly.type
_entity_poly.pdbx_seq_one_letter_code
_entity_poly.pdbx_strand_id
1 'polypeptide(L)'
;MSKDLPPYPRFGECISTLAGALDINKTDSNVGRLAREGDFDWEKLDAVIGDLLINGSARVIGDAAREIISPWISTMRVEYTNLVLDVPLDALGRSDALPILIEEFFAPATASLLHRAGARIPGPDVRDLLGGKRSPITATLQWLDGILNAPVEQELFPESTGSDRVEQEKIRKWRNGVDIPSSQSIKLLCTRLAGHSARTSSAAFWLLISSALSRLERPWGGALGSLMLPYALGQAVDLKTVTSRLTALVQCKGNAWPELAEPGRKLWNDLMRTSQKRSGDQARTWHEIEALEAMARLCDPQGQTAYHYEWMKGRWNVLSGHYKEALPYYELAFNLASYRAGHQLKDLISEATCVAAFLEKRPFLKRLKHVGIALGLFRKPDSSDVLGEWEVDQFANQLPLRFPAQGRFIECEADLAMQPMPGMMFISTEEIASIKVDLKTPNRVRAVHFADGGVRRWPQLRLFAAFGMLDRVKVLLEAGASVDDLDSSGGSALLCALQNAMATGKREVLDLLLSQPHQTATLNATTQRKRLTPLMCAIDLGLPDVVEALLAQGADVEKRALTEDQSPLYYLVSQLFCKVNPARMFETVTAKLFEEPDSMQQDTLRRFGVGLTGTFGSDTSALSLHADVALATAEHLVSRHVAQHTVANLIEIAALLLKAGAKPNAVHQYPVPGRTPLMLAAESDLPELFDLMIRNGGEPVQPDAMGQNCLQIAQAFKSRKILDYMQRTTH
;
A
#
# COMPACT_ATOMS: atom_id res chain seq x y z
N MET A 1 3.70 33.11 14.87
CA MET A 1 4.78 32.12 14.70
C MET A 1 4.63 31.57 13.29
N SER A 2 5.60 31.82 12.41
CA SER A 2 5.74 31.07 11.17
C SER A 2 5.66 29.58 11.53
N LYS A 3 4.75 28.80 10.94
CA LYS A 3 4.78 27.35 11.12
C LYS A 3 6.06 26.87 10.43
N ASP A 4 7.09 26.58 11.22
CA ASP A 4 8.34 26.06 10.67
C ASP A 4 8.06 24.76 9.92
N LEU A 5 8.48 24.75 8.65
CA LEU A 5 8.26 23.63 7.75
C LEU A 5 9.16 22.45 8.16
N PRO A 6 8.71 21.20 7.97
CA PRO A 6 9.54 20.03 8.21
C PRO A 6 10.79 20.05 7.31
N PRO A 7 11.90 19.41 7.71
CA PRO A 7 13.15 19.45 6.96
C PRO A 7 12.99 18.84 5.56
N TYR A 8 12.22 17.75 5.44
CA TYR A 8 11.79 17.23 4.14
C TYR A 8 10.58 18.02 3.60
N PRO A 9 10.60 18.47 2.33
CA PRO A 9 9.41 18.91 1.60
C PRO A 9 8.28 17.87 1.60
N ARG A 10 7.05 18.31 1.90
CA ARG A 10 5.87 17.44 1.79
C ARG A 10 5.51 17.19 0.33
N PHE A 11 4.83 16.10 0.02
CA PHE A 11 4.39 15.82 -1.36
C PHE A 11 3.58 16.96 -1.97
N GLY A 12 2.65 17.57 -1.21
CA GLY A 12 1.90 18.73 -1.70
C GLY A 12 2.76 19.92 -2.09
N GLU A 13 3.89 20.16 -1.38
CA GLU A 13 4.87 21.19 -1.74
C GLU A 13 5.58 20.83 -3.04
N CYS A 14 6.09 19.59 -3.14
CA CYS A 14 6.78 19.09 -4.34
C CYS A 14 5.88 19.17 -5.58
N ILE A 15 4.63 18.71 -5.48
CA ILE A 15 3.65 18.74 -6.58
C ILE A 15 3.29 20.17 -6.94
N SER A 16 3.11 21.06 -5.96
CA SER A 16 2.87 22.48 -6.24
C SER A 16 4.03 23.11 -7.02
N THR A 17 5.27 22.82 -6.64
CA THR A 17 6.46 23.31 -7.34
C THR A 17 6.51 22.78 -8.77
N LEU A 18 6.29 21.47 -8.97
CA LEU A 18 6.25 20.86 -10.31
C LEU A 18 5.14 21.43 -11.19
N ALA A 19 3.91 21.58 -10.67
CA ALA A 19 2.80 22.17 -11.40
C ALA A 19 3.09 23.63 -11.80
N GLY A 20 3.77 24.39 -10.94
CA GLY A 20 4.22 25.74 -11.26
C GLY A 20 5.29 25.78 -12.35
N ALA A 21 6.26 24.85 -12.29
CA ALA A 21 7.30 24.73 -13.32
C ALA A 21 6.70 24.36 -14.69
N LEU A 22 5.71 23.47 -14.71
CA LEU A 22 5.00 23.05 -15.92
C LEU A 22 3.93 24.06 -16.39
N ASP A 23 3.73 25.18 -15.68
CA ASP A 23 2.69 26.18 -15.98
C ASP A 23 1.28 25.57 -16.09
N ILE A 24 0.98 24.67 -15.14
CA ILE A 24 -0.33 24.01 -15.02
C ILE A 24 -1.18 24.77 -14.00
N ASN A 25 -2.42 25.05 -14.38
CA ASN A 25 -3.38 25.74 -13.52
C ASN A 25 -3.75 24.88 -12.29
N LYS A 26 -3.56 25.46 -11.10
CA LYS A 26 -3.83 24.84 -9.80
C LYS A 26 -5.25 25.12 -9.26
N THR A 27 -6.06 25.95 -9.92
CA THR A 27 -7.42 26.26 -9.47
C THR A 27 -8.23 24.99 -9.29
N ASP A 28 -9.08 24.97 -8.26
CA ASP A 28 -9.94 23.83 -7.91
C ASP A 28 -9.21 22.54 -7.47
N SER A 29 -7.88 22.58 -7.34
CA SER A 29 -7.09 21.44 -6.85
C SER A 29 -6.82 21.52 -5.34
N ASN A 30 -6.65 20.36 -4.71
CA ASN A 30 -6.31 20.27 -3.27
C ASN A 30 -4.82 20.50 -2.96
N VAL A 31 -3.98 20.82 -3.96
CA VAL A 31 -2.51 20.87 -3.81
C VAL A 31 -2.06 21.88 -2.75
N GLY A 32 -2.70 23.05 -2.68
CA GLY A 32 -2.36 24.08 -1.69
C GLY A 32 -2.69 23.66 -0.25
N ARG A 33 -3.75 22.87 -0.06
CA ARG A 33 -4.07 22.30 1.25
C ARG A 33 -3.05 21.22 1.63
N LEU A 34 -2.75 20.29 0.72
CA LEU A 34 -1.73 19.25 0.95
C LEU A 34 -0.36 19.86 1.29
N ALA A 35 0.03 20.96 0.65
CA ALA A 35 1.27 21.66 0.98
C ALA A 35 1.29 22.20 2.43
N ARG A 36 0.16 22.73 2.94
CA ARG A 36 0.07 23.33 4.27
C ARG A 36 -0.24 22.34 5.39
N GLU A 37 -1.13 21.38 5.13
CA GLU A 37 -1.67 20.44 6.10
C GLU A 37 -0.92 19.10 6.10
N GLY A 38 -0.17 18.77 5.03
CA GLY A 38 0.49 17.47 4.86
C GLY A 38 -0.41 16.44 4.18
N ASP A 39 -0.06 15.16 4.32
CA ASP A 39 -0.78 14.04 3.69
C ASP A 39 -2.00 13.61 4.50
N PHE A 40 -2.86 14.56 4.84
CA PHE A 40 -4.06 14.33 5.64
C PHE A 40 -5.08 13.41 4.94
N ASP A 41 -4.97 13.25 3.62
CA ASP A 41 -5.85 12.45 2.78
C ASP A 41 -5.09 11.91 1.56
N TRP A 42 -4.87 10.59 1.54
CA TRP A 42 -4.15 9.89 0.49
C TRP A 42 -4.88 9.91 -0.87
N GLU A 43 -6.23 9.91 -0.88
CA GLU A 43 -7.01 9.92 -2.14
C GLU A 43 -6.86 11.27 -2.82
N LYS A 44 -6.89 12.36 -2.03
CA LYS A 44 -6.64 13.70 -2.56
C LYS A 44 -5.22 13.87 -3.08
N LEU A 45 -4.23 13.23 -2.45
CA LEU A 45 -2.86 13.23 -2.95
C LEU A 45 -2.77 12.52 -4.31
N ASP A 46 -3.36 11.33 -4.44
CA ASP A 46 -3.41 10.60 -5.71
C ASP A 46 -4.18 11.37 -6.79
N ALA A 47 -5.31 11.99 -6.44
CA ALA A 47 -6.09 12.83 -7.35
C ALA A 47 -5.29 14.06 -7.81
N VAL A 48 -4.54 14.71 -6.93
CA VAL A 48 -3.66 15.82 -7.33
C VAL A 48 -2.53 15.33 -8.25
N ILE A 49 -1.96 14.15 -8.03
CA ILE A 49 -0.97 13.59 -8.98
C ILE A 49 -1.63 13.28 -10.33
N GLY A 50 -2.76 12.57 -10.34
CA GLY A 50 -3.46 12.16 -11.56
C GLY A 50 -4.07 13.33 -12.34
N ASP A 51 -4.91 14.12 -11.69
CA ASP A 51 -5.73 15.15 -12.34
C ASP A 51 -4.95 16.44 -12.59
N LEU A 52 -4.18 16.90 -11.61
CA LEU A 52 -3.42 18.13 -11.76
C LEU A 52 -2.14 17.88 -12.57
N LEU A 53 -1.27 16.96 -12.15
CA LEU A 53 0.01 16.77 -12.84
C LEU A 53 -0.11 15.99 -14.15
N ILE A 54 -0.67 14.77 -14.12
CA ILE A 54 -0.69 13.92 -15.32
C ILE A 54 -1.69 14.44 -16.36
N ASN A 55 -2.95 14.62 -16.00
CA ASN A 55 -3.99 15.10 -16.92
C ASN A 55 -3.73 16.57 -17.33
N GLY A 56 -3.22 17.41 -16.41
CA GLY A 56 -2.79 18.77 -16.73
C GLY A 56 -1.66 18.80 -17.77
N SER A 57 -0.65 17.94 -17.63
CA SER A 57 0.42 17.80 -18.62
C SER A 57 -0.11 17.24 -19.94
N ALA A 58 -0.98 16.23 -19.90
CA ALA A 58 -1.56 15.59 -21.09
C ALA A 58 -2.32 16.58 -21.99
N ARG A 59 -2.90 17.65 -21.43
CA ARG A 59 -3.54 18.72 -22.23
C ARG A 59 -2.57 19.46 -23.16
N VAL A 60 -1.27 19.41 -22.86
CA VAL A 60 -0.19 20.07 -23.62
C VAL A 60 0.59 19.06 -24.46
N ILE A 61 0.97 17.92 -23.86
CA ILE A 61 1.93 16.96 -24.44
C ILE A 61 1.30 15.62 -24.85
N GLY A 62 -0.02 15.45 -24.72
CA GLY A 62 -0.73 14.24 -25.10
C GLY A 62 -0.28 13.00 -24.29
N ASP A 63 -0.18 11.86 -24.98
CA ASP A 63 0.08 10.55 -24.36
C ASP A 63 1.46 10.45 -23.70
N ALA A 64 2.42 11.29 -24.11
CA ALA A 64 3.74 11.37 -23.47
C ALA A 64 3.65 11.67 -21.95
N ALA A 65 2.59 12.33 -21.49
CA ALA A 65 2.35 12.52 -20.06
C ALA A 65 2.12 11.20 -19.32
N ARG A 66 1.33 10.29 -19.89
CA ARG A 66 1.03 8.99 -19.29
C ARG A 66 2.17 8.00 -19.49
N GLU A 67 2.83 8.04 -20.64
CA GLU A 67 3.88 7.09 -20.96
C GLU A 67 5.20 7.42 -20.25
N ILE A 68 5.55 8.70 -20.10
CA ILE A 68 6.87 9.14 -19.60
C ILE A 68 6.76 9.74 -18.19
N ILE A 69 5.90 10.75 -17.99
CA ILE A 69 5.83 11.48 -16.72
C ILE A 69 5.23 10.62 -15.60
N SER A 70 4.15 9.88 -15.87
CA SER A 70 3.48 9.08 -14.83
C SER A 70 4.39 8.00 -14.22
N PRO A 71 5.11 7.15 -14.99
CA PRO A 71 6.06 6.20 -14.42
C PRO A 71 7.22 6.86 -13.69
N TRP A 72 7.65 8.03 -14.16
CA TRP A 72 8.71 8.81 -13.49
C TRP A 72 8.24 9.32 -12.11
N ILE A 73 7.06 9.95 -12.02
CA ILE A 73 6.49 10.40 -10.74
C ILE A 73 6.30 9.22 -9.78
N SER A 74 5.83 8.07 -10.28
CA SER A 74 5.67 6.87 -9.46
C SER A 74 7.00 6.39 -8.88
N THR A 75 8.07 6.38 -9.69
CA THR A 75 9.42 6.00 -9.24
C THR A 75 9.91 6.99 -8.16
N MET A 76 9.83 8.29 -8.46
CA MET A 76 10.30 9.35 -7.59
C MET A 76 9.56 9.38 -6.25
N ARG A 77 8.26 9.09 -6.24
CA ARG A 77 7.46 8.99 -5.02
C ARG A 77 7.97 7.89 -4.11
N VAL A 78 8.21 6.69 -4.65
CA VAL A 78 8.71 5.54 -3.88
C VAL A 78 10.09 5.83 -3.31
N GLU A 79 11.02 6.30 -4.13
CA GLU A 79 12.39 6.63 -3.70
C GLU A 79 12.40 7.74 -2.64
N TYR A 80 11.56 8.76 -2.80
CA TYR A 80 11.46 9.85 -1.83
C TYR A 80 10.84 9.40 -0.51
N THR A 81 9.80 8.57 -0.56
CA THR A 81 9.21 7.96 0.63
C THR A 81 10.24 7.13 1.40
N ASN A 82 11.06 6.34 0.70
CA ASN A 82 12.12 5.56 1.34
C ASN A 82 13.14 6.49 2.01
N LEU A 83 13.60 7.54 1.33
CA LEU A 83 14.51 8.52 1.91
C LEU A 83 13.94 9.17 3.20
N VAL A 84 12.67 9.58 3.16
CA VAL A 84 11.95 10.17 4.31
C VAL A 84 11.81 9.18 5.48
N LEU A 85 11.65 7.89 5.19
CA LEU A 85 11.50 6.83 6.19
C LEU A 85 12.83 6.22 6.65
N ASP A 86 13.93 6.41 5.95
CA ASP A 86 15.22 5.80 6.30
C ASP A 86 16.07 6.74 7.16
N VAL A 87 16.12 8.04 6.79
CA VAL A 87 17.07 8.99 7.39
C VAL A 87 16.35 10.01 8.27
N PRO A 88 16.53 9.94 9.60
CA PRO A 88 16.00 10.93 10.52
C PRO A 88 16.76 12.25 10.42
N LEU A 89 16.04 13.38 10.40
CA LEU A 89 16.60 14.74 10.30
C LEU A 89 16.33 15.55 11.57
N ASP A 90 16.53 14.92 12.74
CA ASP A 90 16.06 15.38 14.05
C ASP A 90 16.59 16.78 14.43
N ALA A 91 17.83 17.08 14.08
CA ALA A 91 18.53 18.33 14.38
C ALA A 91 18.64 19.31 13.18
N LEU A 92 17.90 19.06 12.09
CA LEU A 92 17.96 19.89 10.89
C LEU A 92 16.67 20.67 10.65
N GLY A 93 16.83 21.87 10.11
CA GLY A 93 15.75 22.65 9.50
C GLY A 93 15.67 22.45 7.98
N ARG A 94 14.60 23.00 7.37
CA ARG A 94 14.44 23.01 5.90
C ARG A 94 15.63 23.65 5.19
N SER A 95 16.20 24.72 5.74
CA SER A 95 17.36 25.42 5.17
C SER A 95 18.62 24.56 5.11
N ASP A 96 18.73 23.56 5.98
CA ASP A 96 19.89 22.67 6.05
C ASP A 96 19.75 21.49 5.07
N ALA A 97 18.56 20.87 5.05
CA ALA A 97 18.31 19.66 4.27
C ALA A 97 18.06 19.94 2.79
N LEU A 98 17.34 21.01 2.45
CA LEU A 98 16.89 21.29 1.09
C LEU A 98 18.03 21.43 0.06
N PRO A 99 19.17 22.08 0.35
CA PRO A 99 20.31 22.12 -0.56
C PRO A 99 20.82 20.73 -0.95
N ILE A 100 21.02 19.85 0.04
CA ILE A 100 21.46 18.47 -0.20
C ILE A 100 20.41 17.69 -1.00
N LEU A 101 19.13 17.83 -0.64
CA LEU A 101 18.05 17.17 -1.37
C LEU A 101 17.97 17.61 -2.82
N ILE A 102 18.25 18.88 -3.12
CA ILE A 102 18.21 19.36 -4.50
C ILE A 102 19.42 18.86 -5.29
N GLU A 103 20.61 18.94 -4.72
CA GLU A 103 21.86 18.47 -5.35
C GLU A 103 21.85 16.97 -5.61
N GLU A 104 21.45 16.17 -4.61
CA GLU A 104 21.72 14.73 -4.59
C GLU A 104 20.46 13.88 -4.83
N PHE A 105 19.25 14.45 -4.70
CA PHE A 105 18.00 13.71 -4.93
C PHE A 105 17.18 14.26 -6.09
N PHE A 106 16.72 15.52 -6.02
CA PHE A 106 15.81 16.08 -7.02
C PHE A 106 16.49 16.31 -8.38
N ALA A 107 17.74 16.78 -8.43
CA ALA A 107 18.45 16.94 -9.69
C ALA A 107 18.69 15.57 -10.39
N PRO A 108 19.24 14.53 -9.72
CA PRO A 108 19.37 13.20 -10.32
C PRO A 108 18.02 12.59 -10.73
N ALA A 109 16.98 12.74 -9.90
CA ALA A 109 15.64 12.27 -10.22
C ALA A 109 15.10 12.96 -11.48
N THR A 110 15.27 14.28 -11.60
CA THR A 110 14.85 15.03 -12.80
C THR A 110 15.67 14.63 -14.03
N ALA A 111 16.96 14.34 -13.87
CA ALA A 111 17.81 13.86 -14.96
C ALA A 111 17.34 12.49 -15.50
N SER A 112 16.84 11.61 -14.63
CA SER A 112 16.26 10.33 -15.03
C SER A 112 15.03 10.48 -15.95
N LEU A 113 14.24 11.56 -15.78
CA LEU A 113 13.13 11.88 -16.70
C LEU A 113 13.65 12.18 -18.10
N LEU A 114 14.70 12.98 -18.21
CA LEU A 114 15.31 13.34 -19.50
C LEU A 114 15.89 12.11 -20.20
N HIS A 115 16.56 11.23 -19.43
CA HIS A 115 17.07 9.96 -19.94
C HIS A 115 15.94 9.06 -20.46
N ARG A 116 14.87 8.87 -19.68
CA ARG A 116 13.68 8.09 -20.10
C ARG A 116 13.02 8.68 -21.35
N ALA A 117 12.94 10.01 -21.45
CA ALA A 117 12.39 10.69 -22.61
C ALA A 117 13.25 10.49 -23.87
N GLY A 118 14.57 10.73 -23.76
CA GLY A 118 15.51 10.59 -24.89
C GLY A 118 15.57 9.17 -25.47
N ALA A 119 15.30 8.14 -24.66
CA ALA A 119 15.22 6.76 -25.12
C ALA A 119 13.92 6.41 -25.88
N ARG A 120 12.86 7.22 -25.74
CA ARG A 120 11.51 6.92 -26.25
C ARG A 120 11.03 7.86 -27.35
N ILE A 121 11.42 9.13 -27.29
CA ILE A 121 10.97 10.16 -28.22
C ILE A 121 12.17 10.96 -28.75
N PRO A 122 12.15 11.41 -30.02
CA PRO A 122 13.21 12.24 -30.57
C PRO A 122 13.29 13.57 -29.80
N GLY A 123 14.49 14.10 -29.60
CA GLY A 123 14.71 15.30 -28.78
C GLY A 123 16.05 15.98 -29.01
N PRO A 124 16.26 17.15 -28.38
CA PRO A 124 17.54 17.85 -28.38
C PRO A 124 18.63 17.04 -27.68
N ASP A 125 19.90 17.34 -28.00
CA ASP A 125 21.02 16.78 -27.25
C ASP A 125 20.95 17.28 -25.79
N VAL A 126 20.96 16.34 -24.86
CA VAL A 126 20.90 16.59 -23.42
C VAL A 126 22.07 17.46 -22.94
N ARG A 127 23.24 17.36 -23.59
CA ARG A 127 24.42 18.21 -23.30
C ARG A 127 24.15 19.66 -23.65
N ASP A 128 23.46 19.92 -24.74
CA ASP A 128 23.09 21.27 -25.13
C ASP A 128 21.95 21.81 -24.26
N LEU A 129 21.03 20.93 -23.85
CA LEU A 129 19.92 21.27 -22.95
C LEU A 129 20.40 21.69 -21.54
N LEU A 130 21.43 21.02 -21.01
CA LEU A 130 21.88 21.17 -19.62
C LEU A 130 23.26 21.85 -19.46
N GLY A 131 24.02 22.03 -20.54
CA GLY A 131 25.44 22.43 -20.50
C GLY A 131 25.72 23.90 -20.14
N GLY A 132 24.73 24.66 -19.69
CA GLY A 132 24.88 26.04 -19.15
C GLY A 132 25.30 27.14 -20.14
N LYS A 133 25.73 26.79 -21.36
CA LYS A 133 26.12 27.76 -22.41
C LYS A 133 24.93 28.51 -23.01
N ARG A 134 23.75 27.90 -22.98
CA ARG A 134 22.50 28.42 -23.56
C ARG A 134 21.34 28.03 -22.63
N SER A 135 20.21 28.73 -22.74
CA SER A 135 19.02 28.32 -22.01
C SER A 135 18.47 26.99 -22.57
N PRO A 136 17.85 26.13 -21.75
CA PRO A 136 17.21 24.90 -22.22
C PRO A 136 16.21 25.14 -23.37
N ILE A 137 15.50 26.28 -23.33
CA ILE A 137 14.53 26.67 -24.36
C ILE A 137 15.24 26.94 -25.68
N THR A 138 16.36 27.69 -25.64
CA THR A 138 17.17 27.98 -26.84
C THR A 138 17.69 26.71 -27.49
N ALA A 139 18.18 25.75 -26.70
CA ALA A 139 18.66 24.46 -27.21
C ALA A 139 17.54 23.65 -27.89
N THR A 140 16.33 23.66 -27.30
CA THR A 140 15.16 22.99 -27.87
C THR A 140 14.73 23.63 -29.19
N LEU A 141 14.72 24.97 -29.28
CA LEU A 141 14.39 25.67 -30.52
C LEU A 141 15.44 25.41 -31.61
N GLN A 142 16.72 25.33 -31.29
CA GLN A 142 17.77 25.00 -32.26
C GLN A 142 17.67 23.58 -32.81
N TRP A 143 17.31 22.63 -31.95
CA TRP A 143 17.00 21.27 -32.39
C TRP A 143 15.82 21.26 -33.38
N LEU A 144 14.77 22.04 -33.11
CA LEU A 144 13.65 22.20 -34.05
C LEU A 144 14.08 22.90 -35.35
N ASP A 145 14.92 23.94 -35.28
CA ASP A 145 15.45 24.62 -36.46
C ASP A 145 16.19 23.62 -37.38
N GLY A 146 16.95 22.70 -36.79
CA GLY A 146 17.66 21.65 -37.51
C GLY A 146 16.73 20.61 -38.16
N ILE A 147 15.53 20.38 -37.62
CA ILE A 147 14.52 19.51 -38.24
C ILE A 147 13.84 20.21 -39.42
N LEU A 148 13.58 21.52 -39.29
CA LEU A 148 12.90 22.33 -40.31
C LEU A 148 13.86 22.87 -41.38
N ASN A 149 15.17 22.82 -41.15
CA ASN A 149 16.21 23.51 -41.94
C ASN A 149 16.04 25.04 -42.04
N ALA A 150 15.30 25.63 -41.10
CA ALA A 150 15.04 27.06 -40.99
C ALA A 150 14.66 27.43 -39.55
N PRO A 151 14.83 28.69 -39.11
CA PRO A 151 14.35 29.13 -37.81
C PRO A 151 12.84 28.86 -37.66
N VAL A 152 12.43 28.21 -36.57
CA VAL A 152 11.01 27.85 -36.30
C VAL A 152 10.07 29.04 -36.47
N GLU A 153 10.47 30.22 -36.00
CA GLU A 153 9.68 31.44 -36.13
C GLU A 153 9.50 31.90 -37.58
N GLN A 154 10.46 31.67 -38.47
CA GLN A 154 10.38 32.08 -39.88
C GLN A 154 9.56 31.09 -40.70
N GLU A 155 9.73 29.79 -40.42
CA GLU A 155 9.03 28.73 -41.15
C GLU A 155 7.53 28.69 -40.83
N LEU A 156 7.16 28.84 -39.55
CA LEU A 156 5.76 28.76 -39.13
C LEU A 156 4.97 30.06 -39.33
N PHE A 157 5.66 31.18 -39.48
CA PHE A 157 5.07 32.52 -39.57
C PHE A 157 5.81 33.33 -40.64
N PRO A 158 5.65 33.04 -41.94
CA PRO A 158 6.47 33.63 -43.00
C PRO A 158 6.19 35.12 -43.24
N GLU A 159 5.03 35.63 -42.83
CA GLU A 159 4.67 37.03 -43.08
C GLU A 159 5.38 37.99 -42.11
N SER A 160 6.05 39.02 -42.65
CA SER A 160 6.76 40.04 -41.86
C SER A 160 5.85 41.13 -41.28
N THR A 161 4.53 40.98 -41.42
CA THR A 161 3.49 41.93 -40.99
C THR A 161 2.36 41.22 -40.22
N GLY A 162 1.55 41.98 -39.47
CA GLY A 162 0.34 41.44 -38.81
C GLY A 162 0.63 40.49 -37.64
N SER A 163 -0.20 39.45 -37.49
CA SER A 163 -0.13 38.46 -36.40
C SER A 163 1.15 37.62 -36.42
N ASP A 164 1.68 37.35 -37.61
CA ASP A 164 2.86 36.51 -37.79
C ASP A 164 4.11 37.18 -37.21
N ARG A 165 4.26 38.49 -37.42
CA ARG A 165 5.34 39.27 -36.79
C ARG A 165 5.27 39.22 -35.26
N VAL A 166 4.08 39.20 -34.68
CA VAL A 166 3.89 39.15 -33.21
C VAL A 166 4.35 37.80 -32.66
N GLU A 167 3.95 36.69 -33.30
CA GLU A 167 4.37 35.36 -32.89
C GLU A 167 5.87 35.12 -33.17
N GLN A 168 6.42 35.65 -34.26
CA GLN A 168 7.87 35.65 -34.50
C GLN A 168 8.63 36.32 -33.35
N GLU A 169 8.21 37.53 -32.96
CA GLU A 169 8.85 38.29 -31.90
C GLU A 169 8.74 37.58 -30.54
N LYS A 170 7.61 36.92 -30.29
CA LYS A 170 7.39 36.10 -29.10
C LYS A 170 8.38 34.92 -29.02
N ILE A 171 8.56 34.18 -30.11
CA ILE A 171 9.52 33.06 -30.16
C ILE A 171 10.96 33.56 -30.05
N ARG A 172 11.29 34.71 -30.66
CA ARG A 172 12.62 35.34 -30.50
C ARG A 172 12.89 35.72 -29.04
N LYS A 173 11.90 36.23 -28.32
CA LYS A 173 12.01 36.51 -26.88
C LYS A 173 12.27 35.25 -26.07
N TRP A 174 11.65 34.13 -26.43
CA TRP A 174 11.96 32.83 -25.81
C TRP A 174 13.39 32.38 -26.09
N ARG A 175 13.81 32.49 -27.36
CA ARG A 175 15.16 32.11 -27.81
C ARG A 175 16.26 32.91 -27.10
N ASN A 176 16.00 34.18 -26.81
CA ASN A 176 16.91 35.09 -26.12
C ASN A 176 16.79 35.03 -24.59
N GLY A 177 15.91 34.19 -24.04
CA GLY A 177 15.71 34.05 -22.59
C GLY A 177 14.98 35.22 -21.91
N VAL A 178 14.43 36.15 -22.70
CA VAL A 178 13.65 37.30 -22.19
C VAL A 178 12.34 36.82 -21.58
N ASP A 179 11.70 35.84 -22.21
CA ASP A 179 10.41 35.29 -21.76
C ASP A 179 10.43 33.76 -21.75
N ILE A 180 9.59 33.14 -20.91
CA ILE A 180 9.44 31.68 -20.82
C ILE A 180 8.06 31.31 -21.37
N PRO A 181 7.96 30.39 -22.35
CA PRO A 181 6.69 30.10 -22.98
C PRO A 181 5.70 29.46 -22.01
N SER A 182 4.46 29.96 -22.02
CA SER A 182 3.34 29.36 -21.26
C SER A 182 2.90 28.03 -21.86
N SER A 183 2.28 27.16 -21.05
CA SER A 183 1.76 25.87 -21.48
C SER A 183 0.77 26.00 -22.66
N GLN A 184 -0.07 27.03 -22.63
CA GLN A 184 -0.98 27.37 -23.73
C GLN A 184 -0.23 27.81 -25.00
N SER A 185 0.82 28.62 -24.87
CA SER A 185 1.61 29.07 -26.01
C SER A 185 2.37 27.92 -26.68
N ILE A 186 2.90 26.98 -25.89
CA ILE A 186 3.54 25.76 -26.39
C ILE A 186 2.53 24.93 -27.19
N LYS A 187 1.34 24.70 -26.62
CA LYS A 187 0.28 23.94 -27.30
C LYS A 187 -0.09 24.54 -28.65
N LEU A 188 -0.28 25.87 -28.71
CA LEU A 188 -0.64 26.56 -29.95
C LEU A 188 0.47 26.45 -31.01
N LEU A 189 1.73 26.64 -30.62
CA LEU A 189 2.89 26.47 -31.52
C LEU A 189 2.96 25.03 -32.06
N CYS A 190 2.88 24.05 -31.18
CA CYS A 190 3.02 22.64 -31.54
C CYS A 190 1.86 22.12 -32.40
N THR A 191 0.67 22.70 -32.25
CA THR A 191 -0.47 22.40 -33.14
C THR A 191 -0.17 22.79 -34.59
N ARG A 192 0.56 23.90 -34.82
CA ARG A 192 1.01 24.29 -36.17
C ARG A 192 2.21 23.48 -36.66
N LEU A 193 3.10 23.06 -35.75
CA LEU A 193 4.21 22.16 -36.09
C LEU A 193 3.73 20.76 -36.52
N ALA A 194 2.54 20.33 -36.11
CA ALA A 194 2.01 18.96 -36.23
C ALA A 194 1.83 18.44 -37.68
N GLY A 195 2.17 19.21 -38.71
CA GLY A 195 2.14 18.77 -40.12
C GLY A 195 3.50 18.71 -40.83
N HIS A 196 4.59 19.15 -40.19
CA HIS A 196 5.88 19.36 -40.89
C HIS A 196 6.77 18.11 -40.89
N SER A 197 6.79 17.33 -39.80
CA SER A 197 7.59 16.11 -39.70
C SER A 197 7.10 15.21 -38.56
N ALA A 198 7.21 13.89 -38.71
CA ALA A 198 6.97 12.98 -37.59
C ALA A 198 7.88 13.25 -36.39
N ARG A 199 9.08 13.83 -36.61
CA ARG A 199 10.04 14.18 -35.55
C ARG A 199 9.65 15.41 -34.74
N THR A 200 8.74 16.27 -35.24
CA THR A 200 8.23 17.43 -34.47
C THR A 200 7.11 17.06 -33.51
N SER A 201 6.63 15.81 -33.54
CA SER A 201 5.57 15.32 -32.63
C SER A 201 5.96 15.42 -31.14
N SER A 202 7.25 15.32 -30.82
CA SER A 202 7.78 15.45 -29.45
C SER A 202 8.13 16.90 -29.05
N ALA A 203 7.94 17.88 -29.94
CA ALA A 203 8.29 19.28 -29.67
C ALA A 203 7.59 19.84 -28.44
N ALA A 204 6.31 19.50 -28.25
CA ALA A 204 5.53 19.95 -27.10
C ALA A 204 6.12 19.47 -25.78
N PHE A 205 6.58 18.21 -25.74
CA PHE A 205 7.23 17.63 -24.56
C PHE A 205 8.51 18.40 -24.23
N TRP A 206 9.42 18.53 -25.19
CA TRP A 206 10.72 19.15 -24.93
C TRP A 206 10.61 20.64 -24.60
N LEU A 207 9.72 21.38 -25.27
CA LEU A 207 9.46 22.78 -24.93
C LEU A 207 8.85 22.93 -23.53
N LEU A 208 7.95 22.03 -23.13
CA LEU A 208 7.37 22.06 -21.78
C LEU A 208 8.44 21.80 -20.71
N ILE A 209 9.26 20.76 -20.90
CA ILE A 209 10.33 20.41 -19.98
C ILE A 209 11.42 21.48 -19.94
N SER A 210 11.85 22.02 -21.08
CA SER A 210 12.84 23.10 -21.11
C SER A 210 12.34 24.35 -20.37
N SER A 211 11.05 24.66 -20.50
CA SER A 211 10.42 25.77 -19.80
C SER A 211 10.35 25.54 -18.30
N ALA A 212 10.02 24.30 -17.90
CA ALA A 212 10.04 23.91 -16.50
C ALA A 212 11.43 24.03 -15.88
N LEU A 213 12.47 23.56 -16.56
CA LEU A 213 13.86 23.71 -16.12
C LEU A 213 14.23 25.19 -15.95
N SER A 214 13.92 26.03 -16.95
CA SER A 214 14.19 27.47 -16.86
C SER A 214 13.42 28.17 -15.73
N ARG A 215 12.19 27.74 -15.40
CA ARG A 215 11.44 28.28 -14.26
C ARG A 215 12.04 27.84 -12.92
N LEU A 216 12.56 26.62 -12.83
CA LEU A 216 13.20 26.10 -11.61
C LEU A 216 14.57 26.72 -11.35
N GLU A 217 15.33 27.06 -12.39
CA GLU A 217 16.66 27.70 -12.26
C GLU A 217 16.60 29.15 -11.77
N ARG A 218 15.57 29.92 -12.18
CA ARG A 218 15.42 31.35 -11.82
C ARG A 218 15.51 31.64 -10.31
N PRO A 219 14.78 30.94 -9.42
CA PRO A 219 14.87 31.19 -7.97
C PRO A 219 16.13 30.61 -7.31
N TRP A 220 16.78 29.62 -7.93
CA TRP A 220 17.91 28.90 -7.31
C TRP A 220 19.26 29.59 -7.53
N GLY A 221 19.41 30.41 -8.58
CA GLY A 221 20.65 31.15 -8.89
C GLY A 221 21.85 30.28 -9.30
N GLY A 222 21.82 28.96 -9.04
CA GLY A 222 22.79 27.98 -9.51
C GLY A 222 22.34 27.24 -10.79
N ALA A 223 23.29 26.69 -11.53
CA ALA A 223 23.03 25.95 -12.77
C ALA A 223 22.53 24.53 -12.47
N LEU A 224 21.22 24.35 -12.23
CA LEU A 224 20.57 23.04 -12.07
C LEU A 224 21.00 22.07 -13.19
N GLY A 225 21.13 22.57 -14.42
CA GLY A 225 21.65 21.81 -15.56
C GLY A 225 23.01 21.12 -15.28
N SER A 226 23.95 21.80 -14.63
CA SER A 226 25.27 21.23 -14.30
C SER A 226 25.20 20.08 -13.29
N LEU A 227 24.27 20.14 -12.34
CA LEU A 227 24.03 19.06 -11.37
C LEU A 227 23.37 17.85 -12.03
N MET A 228 22.47 18.10 -12.99
CA MET A 228 21.73 17.06 -13.70
C MET A 228 22.55 16.34 -14.78
N LEU A 229 23.49 17.05 -15.42
CA LEU A 229 24.18 16.58 -16.63
C LEU A 229 24.85 15.21 -16.47
N PRO A 230 25.60 14.89 -15.40
CA PRO A 230 26.25 13.59 -15.27
C PRO A 230 25.24 12.43 -15.26
N TYR A 231 24.14 12.59 -14.53
CA TYR A 231 23.07 11.60 -14.43
C TYR A 231 22.28 11.47 -15.73
N ALA A 232 22.04 12.59 -16.42
CA ALA A 232 21.34 12.58 -17.69
C ALA A 232 22.16 11.87 -18.80
N LEU A 233 23.49 11.87 -18.66
CA LEU A 233 24.43 11.12 -19.52
C LEU A 233 24.63 9.66 -19.11
N GLY A 234 23.89 9.17 -18.10
CA GLY A 234 23.88 7.76 -17.71
C GLY A 234 24.71 7.42 -16.47
N GLN A 235 25.18 8.41 -15.70
CA GLN A 235 25.70 8.12 -14.36
C GLN A 235 24.58 7.54 -13.50
N ALA A 236 24.86 6.43 -12.82
CA ALA A 236 23.91 5.80 -11.90
C ALA A 236 23.61 6.74 -10.72
N VAL A 237 22.33 6.83 -10.34
CA VAL A 237 21.91 7.53 -9.13
C VAL A 237 22.25 6.63 -7.94
N ASP A 238 23.09 7.11 -7.03
CA ASP A 238 23.37 6.43 -5.78
C ASP A 238 22.64 7.11 -4.61
N LEU A 239 21.46 6.59 -4.28
CA LEU A 239 20.67 7.08 -3.15
C LEU A 239 21.43 6.95 -1.81
N LYS A 240 22.45 6.07 -1.71
CA LYS A 240 23.28 5.95 -0.51
C LYS A 240 24.14 7.19 -0.27
N THR A 241 24.48 7.93 -1.32
CA THR A 241 25.24 9.17 -1.20
C THR A 241 24.39 10.25 -0.51
N VAL A 242 23.12 10.40 -0.91
CA VAL A 242 22.16 11.32 -0.27
C VAL A 242 22.01 10.99 1.21
N THR A 243 21.74 9.72 1.52
CA THR A 243 21.48 9.28 2.89
C THR A 243 22.72 9.49 3.77
N SER A 244 23.91 9.23 3.22
CA SER A 244 25.19 9.41 3.92
C SER A 244 25.49 10.88 4.21
N ARG A 245 25.29 11.79 3.22
CA ARG A 245 25.46 13.24 3.42
C ARG A 245 24.49 13.80 4.45
N LEU A 246 23.21 13.44 4.37
CA LEU A 246 22.20 13.88 5.34
C LEU A 246 22.52 13.36 6.74
N THR A 247 22.87 12.08 6.88
CA THR A 247 23.25 11.47 8.16
C THR A 247 24.46 12.16 8.77
N ALA A 248 25.50 12.44 7.98
CA ALA A 248 26.69 13.15 8.46
C ALA A 248 26.35 14.57 8.92
N LEU A 249 25.45 15.27 8.21
CA LEU A 249 25.01 16.61 8.60
C LEU A 249 24.20 16.59 9.90
N VAL A 250 23.31 15.61 10.07
CA VAL A 250 22.55 15.39 11.31
C VAL A 250 23.50 15.11 12.46
N GLN A 251 24.51 14.26 12.29
CA GLN A 251 25.51 13.98 13.32
C GLN A 251 26.30 15.24 13.68
N CYS A 252 26.74 16.02 12.70
CA CYS A 252 27.49 17.26 12.92
C CYS A 252 26.66 18.29 13.71
N LYS A 253 25.41 18.53 13.32
CA LYS A 253 24.51 19.45 14.03
C LYS A 253 24.04 18.92 15.37
N GLY A 254 23.71 17.64 15.47
CA GLY A 254 23.28 16.99 16.71
C GLY A 254 24.37 16.98 17.78
N ASN A 255 25.64 16.84 17.38
CA ASN A 255 26.78 16.95 18.29
C ASN A 255 26.99 18.37 18.84
N ALA A 256 26.28 19.38 18.32
CA ALA A 256 26.31 20.73 18.89
C ALA A 256 25.45 20.85 20.16
N TRP A 257 24.61 19.86 20.49
CA TRP A 257 23.72 19.85 21.66
C TRP A 257 23.91 18.60 22.55
N PRO A 258 25.13 18.32 23.06
CA PRO A 258 25.37 17.16 23.92
C PRO A 258 24.48 17.16 25.18
N GLU A 259 24.11 18.35 25.68
CA GLU A 259 23.24 18.55 26.84
C GLU A 259 21.81 18.02 26.62
N LEU A 260 21.38 17.87 25.36
CA LEU A 260 20.10 17.24 25.01
C LEU A 260 20.28 15.76 24.65
N ALA A 261 21.34 15.45 23.88
CA ALA A 261 21.53 14.13 23.29
C ALA A 261 21.82 13.03 24.32
N GLU A 262 22.66 13.29 25.32
CA GLU A 262 22.97 12.27 26.34
C GLU A 262 21.79 12.01 27.30
N PRO A 263 21.18 13.05 27.93
CA PRO A 263 20.02 12.82 28.80
C PRO A 263 18.84 12.24 28.02
N GLY A 264 18.61 12.69 26.77
CA GLY A 264 17.56 12.16 25.90
C GLY A 264 17.75 10.67 25.59
N ARG A 265 18.97 10.22 25.24
CA ARG A 265 19.27 8.79 24.99
C ARG A 265 19.11 7.95 26.25
N LYS A 266 19.61 8.44 27.39
CA LYS A 266 19.43 7.76 28.69
C LYS A 266 17.96 7.59 29.00
N LEU A 267 17.17 8.66 28.90
CA LEU A 267 15.75 8.65 29.18
C LEU A 267 14.97 7.76 28.21
N TRP A 268 15.34 7.76 26.93
CA TRP A 268 14.76 6.85 25.93
C TRP A 268 14.96 5.38 26.31
N ASN A 269 16.16 5.03 26.80
CA ASN A 269 16.47 3.68 27.26
C ASN A 269 15.73 3.32 28.55
N ASP A 270 15.65 4.25 29.51
CA ASP A 270 14.89 4.07 30.75
C ASP A 270 13.40 3.84 30.45
N LEU A 271 12.85 4.54 29.45
CA LEU A 271 11.47 4.40 28.97
C LEU A 271 11.26 3.29 27.95
N MET A 272 12.24 2.42 27.69
CA MET A 272 12.06 1.28 26.78
C MET A 272 10.88 0.42 27.20
N ARG A 273 10.01 0.08 26.23
CA ARG A 273 8.73 -0.59 26.47
C ARG A 273 8.87 -2.00 27.05
N THR A 274 10.04 -2.62 26.92
CA THR A 274 10.32 -4.02 27.29
C THR A 274 11.27 -4.14 28.47
N SER A 275 11.93 -3.06 28.90
CA SER A 275 12.89 -3.10 30.01
C SER A 275 12.18 -3.04 31.36
N GLN A 276 12.63 -3.86 32.31
CA GLN A 276 12.10 -3.81 33.68
C GLN A 276 12.36 -2.45 34.34
N LYS A 277 11.36 -1.94 35.06
CA LYS A 277 11.43 -0.69 35.82
C LYS A 277 11.66 -0.97 37.31
N ARG A 278 12.29 -0.02 38.00
CA ARG A 278 12.54 -0.03 39.44
C ARG A 278 11.62 0.95 40.15
N SER A 279 11.49 0.78 41.47
CA SER A 279 10.68 1.71 42.25
C SER A 279 11.31 3.10 42.25
N GLY A 280 10.46 4.12 42.09
CA GLY A 280 10.84 5.52 41.92
C GLY A 280 11.18 5.93 40.48
N ASP A 281 11.30 4.98 39.55
CA ASP A 281 11.60 5.31 38.13
C ASP A 281 10.48 6.14 37.51
N GLN A 282 9.22 5.91 37.88
CA GLN A 282 8.08 6.66 37.34
C GLN A 282 8.23 8.16 37.62
N ALA A 283 8.38 8.56 38.88
CA ALA A 283 8.53 9.96 39.27
C ALA A 283 9.85 10.56 38.77
N ARG A 284 10.97 9.80 38.84
CA ARG A 284 12.27 10.26 38.35
C ARG A 284 12.21 10.61 36.86
N THR A 285 11.74 9.67 36.04
CA THR A 285 11.75 9.84 34.58
C THR A 285 10.81 10.97 34.15
N TRP A 286 9.70 11.22 34.84
CA TRP A 286 8.85 12.38 34.56
C TRP A 286 9.62 13.71 34.77
N HIS A 287 10.30 13.86 35.91
CA HIS A 287 11.12 15.05 36.16
C HIS A 287 12.30 15.19 35.18
N GLU A 288 12.93 14.07 34.79
CA GLU A 288 13.97 14.07 33.75
C GLU A 288 13.42 14.52 32.39
N ILE A 289 12.18 14.14 32.02
CA ILE A 289 11.51 14.63 30.81
C ILE A 289 11.28 16.15 30.88
N GLU A 290 10.73 16.64 32.01
CA GLU A 290 10.46 18.08 32.20
C GLU A 290 11.76 18.90 32.15
N ALA A 291 12.84 18.39 32.77
CA ALA A 291 14.16 19.02 32.72
C ALA A 291 14.73 19.05 31.30
N LEU A 292 14.58 17.94 30.54
CA LEU A 292 15.01 17.87 29.14
C LEU A 292 14.26 18.88 28.26
N GLU A 293 12.94 19.00 28.44
CA GLU A 293 12.15 20.00 27.71
C GLU A 293 12.56 21.43 28.07
N ALA A 294 12.78 21.73 29.36
CA ALA A 294 13.25 23.03 29.80
C ALA A 294 14.62 23.39 29.20
N MET A 295 15.53 22.41 29.12
CA MET A 295 16.82 22.57 28.44
C MET A 295 16.66 22.81 26.94
N ALA A 296 15.76 22.05 26.28
CA ALA A 296 15.51 22.19 24.85
C ALA A 296 15.00 23.59 24.48
N ARG A 297 14.21 24.24 25.35
CA ARG A 297 13.78 25.63 25.13
C ARG A 297 14.93 26.64 25.06
N LEU A 298 16.08 26.32 25.64
CA LEU A 298 17.29 27.15 25.60
C LEU A 298 18.18 26.82 24.40
N CYS A 299 18.38 25.52 24.12
CA CYS A 299 19.32 25.05 23.10
C CYS A 299 18.71 24.93 21.69
N ASP A 300 17.41 24.65 21.61
CA ASP A 300 16.63 24.42 20.39
C ASP A 300 15.33 25.26 20.40
N PRO A 301 15.44 26.59 20.24
CA PRO A 301 14.28 27.49 20.30
C PRO A 301 13.28 27.29 19.15
N GLN A 302 13.69 26.59 18.08
CA GLN A 302 12.83 26.24 16.94
C GLN A 302 12.04 24.96 17.20
N GLY A 303 12.34 24.22 18.27
CA GLY A 303 11.64 22.99 18.64
C GLY A 303 11.82 21.86 17.63
N GLN A 304 13.00 21.76 17.00
CA GLN A 304 13.31 20.70 16.03
C GLN A 304 13.28 19.31 16.67
N THR A 305 13.76 19.21 17.91
CA THR A 305 13.82 18.00 18.74
C THR A 305 12.52 17.74 19.52
N ALA A 306 11.51 18.60 19.36
CA ALA A 306 10.34 18.62 20.23
C ALA A 306 9.53 17.32 20.24
N TYR A 307 9.48 16.65 19.10
CA TYR A 307 8.73 15.40 18.99
C TYR A 307 9.27 14.30 19.92
N HIS A 308 10.55 14.31 20.29
CA HIS A 308 11.14 13.29 21.17
C HIS A 308 10.55 13.33 22.56
N TYR A 309 10.55 14.49 23.23
CA TYR A 309 10.03 14.57 24.59
C TYR A 309 8.51 14.47 24.63
N GLU A 310 7.79 14.95 23.61
CA GLU A 310 6.35 14.71 23.49
C GLU A 310 6.05 13.20 23.35
N TRP A 311 6.83 12.48 22.55
CA TRP A 311 6.71 11.04 22.46
C TRP A 311 7.08 10.35 23.78
N MET A 312 8.14 10.78 24.46
CA MET A 312 8.51 10.26 25.78
C MET A 312 7.40 10.46 26.81
N LYS A 313 6.73 11.62 26.83
CA LYS A 313 5.55 11.87 27.70
C LYS A 313 4.40 10.94 27.35
N GLY A 314 4.10 10.76 26.07
CA GLY A 314 3.06 9.82 25.62
C GLY A 314 3.38 8.39 26.09
N ARG A 315 4.62 7.94 25.87
CA ARG A 315 5.10 6.62 26.28
C ARG A 315 5.06 6.45 27.80
N TRP A 316 5.54 7.44 28.55
CA TRP A 316 5.52 7.44 30.01
C TRP A 316 4.09 7.28 30.55
N ASN A 317 3.13 8.03 30.00
CA ASN A 317 1.73 7.94 30.42
C ASN A 317 1.15 6.54 30.14
N VAL A 318 1.47 5.93 29.00
CA VAL A 318 1.06 4.54 28.73
C VAL A 318 1.70 3.57 29.72
N LEU A 319 3.00 3.70 30.03
CA LEU A 319 3.68 2.85 31.01
C LEU A 319 3.15 3.01 32.44
N SER A 320 2.54 4.16 32.74
CA SER A 320 1.85 4.48 34.01
C SER A 320 0.39 4.01 34.05
N GLY A 321 -0.19 3.52 32.94
CA GLY A 321 -1.61 3.16 32.85
C GLY A 321 -2.55 4.32 32.48
N HIS A 322 -2.00 5.51 32.20
CA HIS A 322 -2.73 6.74 31.88
C HIS A 322 -2.95 6.91 30.36
N TYR A 323 -3.72 6.02 29.74
CA TYR A 323 -3.87 6.00 28.27
C TYR A 323 -4.53 7.28 27.71
N LYS A 324 -5.52 7.84 28.43
CA LYS A 324 -6.25 9.03 27.97
C LYS A 324 -5.34 10.26 27.93
N GLU A 325 -4.49 10.38 28.93
CA GLU A 325 -3.48 11.43 29.09
C GLU A 325 -2.35 11.27 28.08
N ALA A 326 -2.01 10.04 27.68
CA ALA A 326 -1.00 9.77 26.66
C ALA A 326 -1.38 10.28 25.26
N LEU A 327 -2.68 10.27 24.92
CA LEU A 327 -3.14 10.49 23.55
C LEU A 327 -2.77 11.88 22.98
N PRO A 328 -2.98 13.02 23.67
CA PRO A 328 -2.58 14.33 23.15
C PRO A 328 -1.08 14.42 22.88
N TYR A 329 -0.25 13.78 23.70
CA TYR A 329 1.20 13.74 23.52
C TYR A 329 1.58 12.97 22.25
N TYR A 330 0.96 11.81 22.00
CA TYR A 330 1.15 11.07 20.74
C TYR A 330 0.68 11.85 19.51
N GLU A 331 -0.44 12.57 19.62
CA GLU A 331 -0.93 13.42 18.53
C GLU A 331 0.05 14.54 18.17
N LEU A 332 0.58 15.24 19.19
CA LEU A 332 1.54 16.31 19.00
C LEU A 332 2.88 15.78 18.48
N ALA A 333 3.40 14.70 19.08
CA ALA A 333 4.62 14.05 18.62
C ALA A 333 4.52 13.64 17.15
N PHE A 334 3.41 13.02 16.74
CA PHE A 334 3.19 12.63 15.35
C PHE A 334 3.23 13.82 14.38
N ASN A 335 2.56 14.93 14.75
CA ASN A 335 2.53 16.13 13.91
C ASN A 335 3.92 16.77 13.74
N LEU A 336 4.75 16.71 14.78
CA LEU A 336 6.12 17.25 14.78
C LEU A 336 7.13 16.30 14.08
N ALA A 337 6.91 14.99 14.17
CA ALA A 337 7.76 13.94 13.61
C ALA A 337 7.55 13.70 12.11
N SER A 338 6.36 14.01 11.58
CA SER A 338 6.03 13.83 10.16
C SER A 338 7.00 14.58 9.26
N TYR A 339 7.59 13.90 8.27
CA TYR A 339 8.65 14.44 7.40
C TYR A 339 9.92 14.89 8.16
N ARG A 340 10.22 14.25 9.30
CA ARG A 340 11.42 14.48 10.11
C ARG A 340 12.05 13.20 10.68
N ALA A 341 11.26 12.38 11.39
CA ALA A 341 11.78 11.36 12.30
C ALA A 341 12.34 10.08 11.65
N GLY A 342 12.43 10.01 10.31
CA GLY A 342 13.00 8.86 9.62
C GLY A 342 12.30 7.55 9.99
N HIS A 343 13.11 6.54 10.30
CA HIS A 343 12.65 5.19 10.64
C HIS A 343 11.83 5.16 11.92
N GLN A 344 12.07 6.10 12.85
CA GLN A 344 11.34 6.19 14.12
C GLN A 344 9.87 6.57 13.91
N LEU A 345 9.51 7.15 12.75
CA LEU A 345 8.13 7.48 12.43
C LEU A 345 7.24 6.22 12.37
N LYS A 346 7.76 5.09 11.88
CA LYS A 346 7.04 3.80 11.90
C LYS A 346 6.70 3.38 13.33
N ASP A 347 7.66 3.49 14.24
CA ASP A 347 7.47 3.14 15.65
C ASP A 347 6.47 4.07 16.35
N LEU A 348 6.55 5.37 16.08
CA LEU A 348 5.62 6.36 16.62
C LEU A 348 4.20 6.14 16.11
N ILE A 349 4.02 5.92 14.79
CA ILE A 349 2.71 5.60 14.21
C ILE A 349 2.18 4.32 14.83
N SER A 350 3.02 3.28 14.99
CA SER A 350 2.61 2.03 15.61
C SER A 350 2.10 2.25 17.04
N GLU A 351 2.86 2.94 17.90
CA GLU A 351 2.45 3.20 19.29
C GLU A 351 1.18 4.05 19.36
N ALA A 352 1.14 5.15 18.60
CA ALA A 352 -0.01 6.06 18.55
C ALA A 352 -1.27 5.36 18.06
N THR A 353 -1.15 4.47 17.06
CA THR A 353 -2.28 3.69 16.52
C THR A 353 -2.83 2.74 17.57
N CYS A 354 -1.97 2.04 18.33
CA CYS A 354 -2.41 1.12 19.39
C CYS A 354 -3.21 1.85 20.49
N VAL A 355 -2.67 2.99 20.96
CA VAL A 355 -3.32 3.79 22.03
C VAL A 355 -4.61 4.43 21.52
N ALA A 356 -4.61 5.00 20.31
CA ALA A 356 -5.78 5.61 19.72
C ALA A 356 -6.89 4.58 19.45
N ALA A 357 -6.53 3.36 19.02
CA ALA A 357 -7.47 2.25 18.82
C ALA A 357 -8.07 1.76 20.13
N PHE A 358 -7.24 1.56 21.16
CA PHE A 358 -7.69 1.18 22.50
C PHE A 358 -8.69 2.19 23.10
N LEU A 359 -8.55 3.48 22.78
CA LEU A 359 -9.47 4.55 23.22
C LEU A 359 -10.59 4.86 22.20
N GLU A 360 -10.71 4.08 21.13
CA GLU A 360 -11.66 4.28 20.02
C GLU A 360 -11.63 5.69 19.37
N LYS A 361 -10.45 6.29 19.30
CA LYS A 361 -10.24 7.65 18.77
C LYS A 361 -10.12 7.65 17.25
N ARG A 362 -11.23 7.33 16.59
CA ARG A 362 -11.36 7.19 15.13
C ARG A 362 -10.79 8.35 14.30
N PRO A 363 -11.00 9.64 14.64
CA PRO A 363 -10.44 10.74 13.84
C PRO A 363 -8.91 10.70 13.76
N PHE A 364 -8.23 10.40 14.87
CA PHE A 364 -6.77 10.30 14.88
C PHE A 364 -6.29 9.04 14.17
N LEU A 365 -6.97 7.91 14.33
CA LEU A 365 -6.68 6.68 13.56
C LEU A 365 -6.78 6.90 12.05
N LYS A 366 -7.83 7.58 11.58
CA LYS A 366 -7.97 7.92 10.15
C LYS A 366 -6.80 8.78 9.68
N ARG A 367 -6.38 9.78 10.48
CA ARG A 367 -5.21 10.63 10.17
C ARG A 367 -3.92 9.81 10.07
N LEU A 368 -3.64 8.95 11.05
CA LEU A 368 -2.48 8.06 11.05
C LEU A 368 -2.50 7.12 9.83
N LYS A 369 -3.68 6.59 9.49
CA LYS A 369 -3.83 5.69 8.35
C LYS A 369 -3.69 6.40 7.00
N HIS A 370 -4.23 7.60 6.81
CA HIS A 370 -4.01 8.37 5.58
C HIS A 370 -2.52 8.66 5.36
N VAL A 371 -1.80 9.10 6.40
CA VAL A 371 -0.36 9.35 6.31
C VAL A 371 0.41 8.04 6.10
N GLY A 372 0.04 6.97 6.80
CA GLY A 372 0.65 5.66 6.62
C GLY A 372 0.48 5.12 5.19
N ILE A 373 -0.68 5.29 4.56
CA ILE A 373 -0.91 4.95 3.15
C ILE A 373 -0.07 5.85 2.22
N ALA A 374 -0.02 7.16 2.49
CA ALA A 374 0.76 8.10 1.69
C ALA A 374 2.27 7.77 1.70
N LEU A 375 2.76 7.28 2.84
CA LEU A 375 4.13 6.81 3.06
C LEU A 375 4.34 5.31 2.76
N GLY A 376 3.36 4.62 2.17
CA GLY A 376 3.51 3.21 1.76
C GLY A 376 3.58 2.18 2.91
N LEU A 377 3.23 2.57 4.14
CA LEU A 377 3.18 1.67 5.31
C LEU A 377 1.93 0.80 5.36
N PHE A 378 0.86 1.22 4.68
CA PHE A 378 -0.38 0.46 4.55
C PHE A 378 -0.77 0.35 3.08
N ARG A 379 -1.37 -0.79 2.72
CA ARG A 379 -2.06 -0.94 1.44
C ARG A 379 -3.23 0.05 1.35
N LYS A 380 -3.45 0.59 0.14
CA LYS A 380 -4.63 1.40 -0.15
C LYS A 380 -5.90 0.54 0.03
N PRO A 381 -6.94 1.05 0.72
CA PRO A 381 -8.20 0.33 0.85
C PRO A 381 -8.91 0.22 -0.50
N ASP A 382 -9.64 -0.87 -0.70
CA ASP A 382 -10.48 -1.05 -1.90
C ASP A 382 -11.81 -0.26 -1.78
N SER A 383 -12.17 0.19 -0.58
CA SER A 383 -13.35 1.01 -0.27
C SER A 383 -12.97 2.46 0.03
N SER A 384 -13.94 3.38 -0.13
CA SER A 384 -13.77 4.80 0.20
C SER A 384 -13.54 5.08 1.70
N ASP A 385 -13.89 4.16 2.61
CA ASP A 385 -13.51 4.35 4.02
C ASP A 385 -12.06 3.92 4.22
N VAL A 386 -11.27 4.88 4.70
CA VAL A 386 -9.86 4.66 5.00
C VAL A 386 -9.69 3.63 6.12
N LEU A 387 -10.58 3.57 7.11
CA LEU A 387 -10.42 2.73 8.32
C LEU A 387 -11.54 1.69 8.39
N GLY A 388 -11.18 0.41 8.33
CA GLY A 388 -12.14 -0.69 8.52
C GLY A 388 -12.44 -0.95 10.00
N GLU A 389 -13.66 -1.37 10.30
CA GLU A 389 -14.08 -1.71 11.68
C GLU A 389 -13.17 -2.75 12.33
N TRP A 390 -12.78 -3.79 11.58
CA TRP A 390 -11.91 -4.86 12.08
C TRP A 390 -10.49 -4.38 12.42
N GLU A 391 -10.03 -3.27 11.83
CA GLU A 391 -8.69 -2.74 12.08
C GLU A 391 -8.61 -2.05 13.44
N VAL A 392 -9.69 -1.43 13.90
CA VAL A 392 -9.73 -0.80 15.23
C VAL A 392 -9.47 -1.85 16.31
N ASP A 393 -10.18 -2.98 16.24
CA ASP A 393 -9.93 -4.11 17.14
C ASP A 393 -8.50 -4.63 16.98
N GLN A 394 -8.04 -4.86 15.74
CA GLN A 394 -6.69 -5.39 15.49
C GLN A 394 -5.59 -4.48 16.06
N PHE A 395 -5.70 -3.17 15.90
CA PHE A 395 -4.75 -2.20 16.43
C PHE A 395 -4.81 -2.10 17.96
N ALA A 396 -6.00 -2.13 18.56
CA ALA A 396 -6.13 -2.13 20.02
C ALA A 396 -5.45 -3.36 20.63
N ASN A 397 -5.56 -4.52 19.97
CA ASN A 397 -4.99 -5.79 20.43
C ASN A 397 -3.46 -5.84 20.34
N GLN A 398 -2.84 -4.91 19.62
CA GLN A 398 -1.38 -4.75 19.62
C GLN A 398 -0.86 -4.06 20.88
N LEU A 399 -1.70 -3.34 21.62
CA LEU A 399 -1.26 -2.52 22.77
C LEU A 399 -0.52 -3.35 23.84
N PRO A 400 -1.00 -4.53 24.30
CA PRO A 400 -0.31 -5.33 25.32
C PRO A 400 0.97 -5.97 24.78
N LEU A 401 1.03 -6.31 23.48
CA LEU A 401 2.24 -6.82 22.84
C LEU A 401 3.30 -5.73 22.70
N ARG A 402 2.87 -4.52 22.37
CA ARG A 402 3.75 -3.36 22.18
C ARG A 402 4.23 -2.80 23.51
N PHE A 403 3.40 -2.86 24.54
CA PHE A 403 3.66 -2.42 25.91
C PHE A 403 3.43 -3.56 26.91
N PRO A 404 4.33 -4.55 26.97
CA PRO A 404 4.15 -5.71 27.82
C PRO A 404 4.21 -5.34 29.31
N ALA A 405 3.50 -6.12 30.14
CA ALA A 405 3.42 -5.93 31.59
C ALA A 405 4.80 -5.76 32.26
N GLN A 406 5.79 -6.53 31.81
CA GLN A 406 7.15 -6.51 32.34
C GLN A 406 7.85 -5.15 32.20
N GLY A 407 7.42 -4.31 31.25
CA GLY A 407 7.98 -2.99 31.00
C GLY A 407 7.28 -1.83 31.72
N ARG A 408 6.18 -2.12 32.43
CA ARG A 408 5.40 -1.12 33.18
C ARG A 408 6.17 -0.59 34.38
N PHE A 409 5.81 0.61 34.83
CA PHE A 409 6.27 1.10 36.12
C PHE A 409 5.67 0.26 37.25
N ILE A 410 6.44 0.09 38.33
CA ILE A 410 5.99 -0.67 39.51
C ILE A 410 4.78 0.03 40.15
N GLU A 411 4.75 1.36 40.09
CA GLU A 411 3.72 2.24 40.61
C GLU A 411 2.48 2.38 39.70
N CYS A 412 2.38 1.61 38.62
CA CYS A 412 1.23 1.65 37.70
C CYS A 412 -0.09 1.36 38.44
N GLU A 413 -1.04 2.30 38.42
CA GLU A 413 -2.24 2.27 39.26
C GLU A 413 -3.30 1.25 38.77
N ALA A 414 -3.40 1.01 37.46
CA ALA A 414 -4.18 -0.09 36.85
C ALA A 414 -3.87 -0.24 35.35
N ASP A 415 -3.33 -1.40 34.93
CA ASP A 415 -3.07 -1.68 33.52
C ASP A 415 -4.32 -2.29 32.85
N LEU A 416 -5.17 -1.43 32.26
CA LEU A 416 -6.37 -1.87 31.53
C LEU A 416 -6.03 -2.75 30.31
N ALA A 417 -4.81 -2.67 29.78
CA ALA A 417 -4.35 -3.50 28.67
C ALA A 417 -3.97 -4.93 29.09
N MET A 418 -3.87 -5.22 30.39
CA MET A 418 -3.59 -6.56 30.94
C MET A 418 -4.87 -7.37 31.21
N GLN A 419 -6.04 -6.80 30.94
CA GLN A 419 -7.27 -7.56 30.80
C GLN A 419 -7.14 -8.53 29.61
N PRO A 420 -7.77 -9.70 29.65
CA PRO A 420 -7.48 -10.80 28.74
C PRO A 420 -7.47 -10.38 27.26
N MET A 421 -6.47 -10.91 26.54
CA MET A 421 -6.02 -10.46 25.22
C MET A 421 -7.10 -10.54 24.14
N PRO A 422 -7.46 -9.42 23.48
CA PRO A 422 -8.47 -9.47 22.45
C PRO A 422 -7.99 -10.11 21.15
N GLY A 423 -8.82 -11.00 20.60
CA GLY A 423 -8.65 -11.57 19.26
C GLY A 423 -8.34 -13.07 19.17
N MET A 424 -7.90 -13.75 20.23
CA MET A 424 -8.02 -15.22 20.23
C MET A 424 -9.44 -15.59 20.61
N MET A 425 -10.15 -16.29 19.72
CA MET A 425 -11.54 -16.73 19.96
C MET A 425 -11.58 -17.83 21.03
N PHE A 426 -11.24 -17.52 22.26
CA PHE A 426 -11.53 -18.35 23.41
C PHE A 426 -12.91 -17.96 23.91
N ILE A 427 -13.93 -18.60 23.33
CA ILE A 427 -15.24 -18.66 23.94
C ILE A 427 -15.36 -20.05 24.53
N SER A 428 -15.75 -20.13 25.80
CA SER A 428 -16.03 -21.43 26.43
C SER A 428 -17.17 -22.11 25.69
N THR A 429 -16.92 -23.30 25.15
CA THR A 429 -17.95 -24.13 24.52
C THR A 429 -19.05 -24.48 25.52
N GLU A 430 -18.71 -24.58 26.82
CA GLU A 430 -19.65 -24.80 27.92
C GLU A 430 -20.56 -23.58 28.14
N GLU A 431 -20.00 -22.37 28.12
CA GLU A 431 -20.78 -21.14 28.22
C GLU A 431 -21.79 -21.08 27.08
N ILE A 432 -21.37 -21.33 25.84
CA ILE A 432 -22.28 -21.38 24.69
C ILE A 432 -23.28 -22.52 24.84
N ALA A 433 -22.87 -23.68 25.33
CA ALA A 433 -23.79 -24.78 25.60
C ALA A 433 -24.79 -24.46 26.72
N SER A 434 -24.54 -23.49 27.60
CA SER A 434 -25.51 -23.04 28.61
C SER A 434 -26.56 -22.04 28.07
N ILE A 435 -26.27 -21.41 26.92
CA ILE A 435 -27.12 -20.40 26.28
C ILE A 435 -28.48 -21.02 25.89
N LYS A 436 -29.56 -20.63 26.58
CA LYS A 436 -30.94 -21.05 26.25
C LYS A 436 -31.40 -20.47 24.91
N VAL A 437 -31.92 -21.31 24.03
CA VAL A 437 -32.48 -20.91 22.72
C VAL A 437 -33.75 -20.07 22.91
N ASP A 438 -33.82 -18.90 22.27
CA ASP A 438 -35.02 -18.05 22.26
C ASP A 438 -35.85 -18.32 21.01
N LEU A 439 -36.96 -19.05 21.20
CA LEU A 439 -37.88 -19.43 20.12
C LEU A 439 -38.96 -18.37 19.84
N LYS A 440 -39.16 -17.41 20.75
CA LYS A 440 -40.14 -16.32 20.52
C LYS A 440 -39.59 -15.31 19.52
N THR A 441 -38.28 -15.11 19.54
CA THR A 441 -37.55 -14.26 18.60
C THR A 441 -36.39 -15.03 17.98
N PRO A 442 -36.65 -15.93 17.00
CA PRO A 442 -35.64 -16.82 16.44
C PRO A 442 -34.39 -16.08 15.92
N ASN A 443 -34.58 -14.91 15.31
CA ASN A 443 -33.52 -14.05 14.74
C ASN A 443 -32.84 -13.14 15.77
N ARG A 444 -33.05 -13.36 17.07
CA ARG A 444 -32.47 -12.51 18.11
C ARG A 444 -30.95 -12.43 17.97
N VAL A 445 -30.43 -11.21 18.03
CA VAL A 445 -28.99 -10.96 18.10
C VAL A 445 -28.55 -11.04 19.56
N ARG A 446 -27.57 -11.87 19.86
CA ARG A 446 -27.04 -12.09 21.21
C ARG A 446 -25.67 -11.46 21.37
N ALA A 447 -25.47 -10.81 22.51
CA ALA A 447 -24.14 -10.46 22.99
C ALA A 447 -23.43 -11.75 23.42
N VAL A 448 -22.30 -12.04 22.78
CA VAL A 448 -21.38 -13.10 23.17
C VAL A 448 -20.16 -12.41 23.75
N HIS A 449 -19.92 -12.69 25.02
CA HIS A 449 -18.75 -12.23 25.74
C HIS A 449 -17.62 -13.21 25.46
N PHE A 450 -16.50 -12.67 25.04
CA PHE A 450 -15.28 -13.45 24.83
C PHE A 450 -14.45 -13.43 26.10
N ALA A 451 -13.57 -14.42 26.24
CA ALA A 451 -12.61 -14.43 27.35
C ALA A 451 -11.79 -13.15 27.39
N ASP A 452 -11.67 -12.43 26.28
CA ASP A 452 -10.95 -11.17 26.12
C ASP A 452 -11.71 -9.89 26.53
N GLY A 453 -12.91 -10.03 27.11
CA GLY A 453 -13.77 -8.91 27.48
C GLY A 453 -14.50 -8.24 26.30
N GLY A 454 -14.16 -8.61 25.06
CA GLY A 454 -14.85 -8.20 23.86
C GLY A 454 -16.28 -8.73 23.81
N VAL A 455 -17.21 -7.87 23.35
CA VAL A 455 -18.61 -8.24 23.16
C VAL A 455 -18.94 -8.21 21.68
N ARG A 456 -19.27 -9.37 21.10
CA ARG A 456 -19.77 -9.43 19.72
C ARG A 456 -21.24 -9.74 19.70
N ARG A 457 -21.91 -9.26 18.65
CA ARG A 457 -23.36 -9.37 18.49
C ARG A 457 -23.66 -10.27 17.32
N TRP A 458 -24.22 -11.44 17.60
CA TRP A 458 -24.46 -12.48 16.58
C TRP A 458 -25.90 -12.98 16.60
N PRO A 459 -26.53 -13.18 15.42
CA PRO A 459 -27.79 -13.92 15.33
C PRO A 459 -27.67 -15.32 15.97
N GLN A 460 -28.73 -15.79 16.63
CA GLN A 460 -28.72 -17.10 17.30
C GLN A 460 -28.35 -18.26 16.38
N LEU A 461 -28.93 -18.27 15.17
CA LEU A 461 -28.69 -19.33 14.20
C LEU A 461 -27.21 -19.40 13.80
N ARG A 462 -26.63 -18.26 13.44
CA ARG A 462 -25.19 -18.14 13.13
C ARG A 462 -24.31 -18.55 14.30
N LEU A 463 -24.64 -18.13 15.53
CA LEU A 463 -23.90 -18.50 16.73
C LEU A 463 -23.86 -20.02 16.88
N PHE A 464 -25.00 -20.71 16.90
CA PHE A 464 -25.02 -22.16 17.10
C PHE A 464 -24.44 -22.94 15.92
N ALA A 465 -24.55 -22.40 14.70
CA ALA A 465 -23.90 -22.98 13.52
C ALA A 465 -22.37 -22.98 13.62
N ALA A 466 -21.78 -21.89 14.13
CA ALA A 466 -20.32 -21.76 14.30
C ALA A 466 -19.72 -22.82 15.25
N PHE A 467 -20.52 -23.38 16.17
CA PHE A 467 -20.11 -24.39 17.14
C PHE A 467 -20.66 -25.79 16.84
N GLY A 468 -21.32 -25.99 15.69
CA GLY A 468 -21.82 -27.31 15.28
C GLY A 468 -22.98 -27.84 16.15
N MET A 469 -23.76 -26.96 16.79
CA MET A 469 -24.84 -27.37 17.70
C MET A 469 -26.12 -27.74 16.93
N LEU A 470 -26.14 -28.93 16.34
CA LEU A 470 -27.19 -29.41 15.42
C LEU A 470 -28.62 -29.24 15.97
N ASP A 471 -28.89 -29.72 17.18
CA ASP A 471 -30.25 -29.71 17.75
C ASP A 471 -30.79 -28.28 17.92
N ARG A 472 -29.91 -27.33 18.27
CA ARG A 472 -30.29 -25.91 18.40
C ARG A 472 -30.56 -25.25 17.08
N VAL A 473 -29.76 -25.58 16.06
CA VAL A 473 -29.95 -25.09 14.70
C VAL A 473 -31.29 -25.61 14.17
N LYS A 474 -31.59 -26.90 14.33
CA LYS A 474 -32.88 -27.50 13.92
C LYS A 474 -34.08 -26.78 14.54
N VAL A 475 -34.11 -26.67 15.87
CA VAL A 475 -35.25 -26.05 16.57
C VAL A 475 -35.40 -24.56 16.21
N LEU A 476 -34.31 -23.84 15.94
CA LEU A 476 -34.39 -22.45 15.47
C LEU A 476 -34.96 -22.34 14.05
N LEU A 477 -34.56 -23.22 13.13
CA LEU A 477 -35.12 -23.26 11.78
C LEU A 477 -36.61 -23.61 11.81
N GLU A 478 -37.01 -24.59 12.62
CA GLU A 478 -38.43 -24.95 12.85
C GLU A 478 -39.24 -23.76 13.42
N ALA A 479 -38.60 -22.92 14.24
CA ALA A 479 -39.22 -21.71 14.77
C ALA A 479 -39.24 -20.53 13.77
N GLY A 480 -38.70 -20.69 12.55
CA GLY A 480 -38.69 -19.65 11.52
C GLY A 480 -37.47 -18.72 11.57
N ALA A 481 -36.33 -19.18 12.09
CA ALA A 481 -35.08 -18.42 12.00
C ALA A 481 -34.64 -18.23 10.54
N SER A 482 -34.22 -17.01 10.22
CA SER A 482 -33.65 -16.62 8.93
C SER A 482 -32.26 -17.23 8.76
N VAL A 483 -32.06 -17.95 7.67
CA VAL A 483 -30.76 -18.49 7.26
C VAL A 483 -29.85 -17.42 6.65
N ASP A 484 -30.44 -16.28 6.26
CA ASP A 484 -29.79 -15.19 5.52
C ASP A 484 -29.24 -14.07 6.42
N ASP A 485 -29.50 -14.11 7.72
CA ASP A 485 -29.05 -13.06 8.64
C ASP A 485 -27.51 -13.05 8.76
N LEU A 486 -26.92 -11.90 8.45
CA LEU A 486 -25.49 -11.66 8.57
C LEU A 486 -25.13 -11.07 9.93
N ASP A 487 -23.98 -11.47 10.46
CA ASP A 487 -23.40 -10.82 11.64
C ASP A 487 -22.73 -9.46 11.32
N SER A 488 -22.25 -8.76 12.36
CA SER A 488 -21.56 -7.47 12.21
C SER A 488 -20.27 -7.53 11.38
N SER A 489 -19.72 -8.72 11.13
CA SER A 489 -18.55 -8.96 10.30
C SER A 489 -18.90 -9.46 8.89
N GLY A 490 -20.19 -9.57 8.56
CA GLY A 490 -20.68 -10.10 7.28
C GLY A 490 -20.69 -11.62 7.18
N GLY A 491 -20.60 -12.34 8.31
CA GLY A 491 -20.65 -13.81 8.35
C GLY A 491 -22.09 -14.34 8.47
N SER A 492 -22.48 -15.22 7.56
CA SER A 492 -23.76 -15.96 7.61
C SER A 492 -23.65 -17.24 8.45
N ALA A 493 -24.79 -17.83 8.82
CA ALA A 493 -24.81 -19.14 9.48
C ALA A 493 -24.15 -20.23 8.62
N LEU A 494 -24.39 -20.21 7.31
CA LEU A 494 -23.81 -21.15 6.35
C LEU A 494 -22.28 -21.03 6.26
N LEU A 495 -21.76 -19.80 6.17
CA LEU A 495 -20.31 -19.56 6.15
C LEU A 495 -19.63 -20.07 7.43
N CYS A 496 -20.23 -19.82 8.59
CA CYS A 496 -19.71 -20.32 9.86
C CYS A 496 -19.77 -21.86 9.96
N ALA A 497 -20.81 -22.50 9.40
CA ALA A 497 -20.91 -23.94 9.33
C ALA A 497 -19.82 -24.55 8.42
N LEU A 498 -19.52 -23.92 7.27
CA LEU A 498 -18.40 -24.32 6.40
C LEU A 498 -17.06 -24.28 7.14
N GLN A 499 -16.80 -23.19 7.87
CA GLN A 499 -15.57 -23.05 8.66
C GLN A 499 -15.49 -24.07 9.82
N ASN A 500 -16.62 -24.34 10.48
CA ASN A 500 -16.69 -25.36 11.53
C ASN A 500 -16.43 -26.77 10.97
N ALA A 501 -17.01 -27.10 9.82
CA ALA A 501 -16.81 -28.37 9.14
C ALA A 501 -15.34 -28.57 8.75
N MET A 502 -14.68 -27.52 8.24
CA MET A 502 -13.24 -27.54 7.94
C MET A 502 -12.38 -27.78 9.18
N ALA A 503 -12.77 -27.21 10.33
CA ALA A 503 -12.01 -27.34 11.57
C ALA A 503 -12.24 -28.68 12.29
N THR A 504 -13.44 -29.25 12.20
CA THR A 504 -13.85 -30.40 13.02
C THR A 504 -14.11 -31.69 12.22
N GLY A 505 -14.26 -31.58 10.90
CA GLY A 505 -14.70 -32.67 10.02
C GLY A 505 -16.20 -32.98 10.10
N LYS A 506 -16.98 -32.27 10.92
CA LYS A 506 -18.41 -32.50 11.15
C LYS A 506 -19.26 -31.66 10.20
N ARG A 507 -20.14 -32.29 9.41
CA ARG A 507 -20.94 -31.61 8.37
C ARG A 507 -22.44 -31.55 8.63
N GLU A 508 -22.93 -32.08 9.74
CA GLU A 508 -24.37 -32.23 9.99
C GLU A 508 -25.12 -30.90 9.98
N VAL A 509 -24.51 -29.85 10.53
CA VAL A 509 -25.07 -28.49 10.49
C VAL A 509 -24.95 -27.86 9.11
N LEU A 510 -23.83 -28.12 8.41
CA LEU A 510 -23.61 -27.63 7.05
C LEU A 510 -24.67 -28.19 6.10
N ASP A 511 -24.87 -29.50 6.11
CA ASP A 511 -25.84 -30.19 5.25
C ASP A 511 -27.27 -29.71 5.53
N LEU A 512 -27.62 -29.53 6.81
CA LEU A 512 -28.91 -28.98 7.21
C LEU A 512 -29.12 -27.56 6.66
N LEU A 513 -28.13 -26.68 6.78
CA LEU A 513 -28.23 -25.32 6.27
C LEU A 513 -28.25 -25.29 4.74
N LEU A 514 -27.47 -26.13 4.06
CA LEU A 514 -27.50 -26.25 2.59
C LEU A 514 -28.85 -26.76 2.07
N SER A 515 -29.60 -27.54 2.85
CA SER A 515 -30.95 -27.97 2.46
C SER A 515 -31.98 -26.84 2.47
N GLN A 516 -31.68 -25.71 3.11
CA GLN A 516 -32.54 -24.53 3.14
C GLN A 516 -32.26 -23.62 1.95
N PRO A 517 -33.27 -22.91 1.42
CA PRO A 517 -33.06 -21.91 0.37
C PRO A 517 -32.38 -20.66 0.95
N HIS A 518 -31.29 -20.23 0.32
CA HIS A 518 -30.59 -18.98 0.65
C HIS A 518 -30.83 -17.90 -0.41
N GLN A 519 -30.78 -16.64 0.00
CA GLN A 519 -30.74 -15.54 -0.94
C GLN A 519 -29.37 -15.44 -1.61
N THR A 520 -29.37 -15.10 -2.90
CA THR A 520 -28.14 -14.89 -3.69
C THR A 520 -27.26 -13.79 -3.09
N ALA A 521 -27.85 -12.76 -2.45
CA ALA A 521 -27.10 -11.73 -1.73
C ALA A 521 -26.29 -12.31 -0.57
N THR A 522 -26.86 -13.25 0.20
CA THR A 522 -26.19 -13.93 1.32
C THR A 522 -25.08 -14.85 0.84
N LEU A 523 -25.34 -15.64 -0.21
CA LEU A 523 -24.35 -16.55 -0.79
C LEU A 523 -23.13 -15.82 -1.36
N ASN A 524 -23.30 -14.55 -1.74
CA ASN A 524 -22.26 -13.72 -2.32
C ASN A 524 -21.74 -12.63 -1.37
N ALA A 525 -22.17 -12.65 -0.11
CA ALA A 525 -21.68 -11.74 0.92
C ALA A 525 -20.20 -12.06 1.24
N THR A 526 -19.39 -11.02 1.41
CA THR A 526 -17.99 -11.13 1.79
C THR A 526 -17.80 -10.68 3.22
N THR A 527 -17.09 -11.46 4.04
CA THR A 527 -16.70 -11.02 5.39
C THR A 527 -15.80 -9.79 5.34
N GLN A 528 -15.97 -8.85 6.28
CA GLN A 528 -15.25 -7.57 6.23
C GLN A 528 -13.71 -7.72 6.35
N ARG A 529 -13.26 -8.62 7.24
CA ARG A 529 -11.83 -8.78 7.54
C ARG A 529 -11.11 -9.66 6.50
N LYS A 530 -11.59 -10.88 6.27
CA LYS A 530 -10.91 -11.86 5.40
C LYS A 530 -11.46 -11.90 3.97
N ARG A 531 -12.54 -11.15 3.69
CA ARG A 531 -13.23 -11.14 2.38
C ARG A 531 -13.65 -12.54 1.90
N LEU A 532 -13.94 -13.45 2.83
CA LEU A 532 -14.39 -14.81 2.54
C LEU A 532 -15.82 -14.83 2.02
N THR A 533 -16.09 -15.71 1.05
CA THR A 533 -17.43 -16.10 0.59
C THR A 533 -17.67 -17.58 0.88
N PRO A 534 -18.94 -18.03 0.97
CA PRO A 534 -19.29 -19.45 1.08
C PRO A 534 -18.63 -20.32 0.01
N LEU A 535 -18.61 -19.87 -1.25
CA LEU A 535 -18.03 -20.64 -2.36
C LEU A 535 -16.51 -20.85 -2.20
N MET A 536 -15.78 -19.84 -1.71
CA MET A 536 -14.34 -20.00 -1.43
C MET A 536 -14.09 -20.99 -0.28
N CYS A 537 -14.87 -20.91 0.80
CA CYS A 537 -14.74 -21.87 1.90
C CYS A 537 -15.14 -23.29 1.50
N ALA A 538 -16.06 -23.46 0.53
CA ALA A 538 -16.40 -24.77 -0.03
C ALA A 538 -15.27 -25.35 -0.89
N ILE A 539 -14.56 -24.50 -1.65
CA ILE A 539 -13.33 -24.89 -2.36
C ILE A 539 -12.25 -25.35 -1.37
N ASP A 540 -12.06 -24.62 -0.27
CA ASP A 540 -11.16 -25.01 0.82
C ASP A 540 -11.57 -26.29 1.54
N LEU A 541 -12.83 -26.69 1.46
CA LEU A 541 -13.30 -27.97 1.99
C LEU A 541 -13.04 -29.12 1.01
N GLY A 542 -12.82 -28.82 -0.28
CA GLY A 542 -12.50 -29.78 -1.33
C GLY A 542 -13.56 -30.85 -1.56
N LEU A 543 -14.83 -30.51 -1.31
CA LEU A 543 -15.99 -31.41 -1.44
C LEU A 543 -16.89 -30.94 -2.60
N PRO A 544 -16.91 -31.66 -3.75
CA PRO A 544 -17.66 -31.24 -4.94
C PRO A 544 -19.17 -31.11 -4.73
N ASP A 545 -19.77 -31.96 -3.90
CA ASP A 545 -21.19 -31.95 -3.54
C ASP A 545 -21.61 -30.61 -2.89
N VAL A 546 -20.77 -30.07 -2.02
CA VAL A 546 -21.01 -28.77 -1.36
C VAL A 546 -20.93 -27.62 -2.37
N VAL A 547 -19.96 -27.67 -3.27
CA VAL A 547 -19.82 -26.65 -4.33
C VAL A 547 -21.00 -26.70 -5.29
N GLU A 548 -21.41 -27.89 -5.73
CA GLU A 548 -22.57 -28.08 -6.60
C GLU A 548 -23.84 -27.53 -5.96
N ALA A 549 -24.07 -27.81 -4.67
CA ALA A 549 -25.23 -27.30 -3.93
C ALA A 549 -25.25 -25.76 -3.86
N LEU A 550 -24.11 -25.12 -3.61
CA LEU A 550 -24.02 -23.65 -3.58
C LEU A 550 -24.28 -23.03 -4.96
N LEU A 551 -23.71 -23.61 -6.02
CA LEU A 551 -23.92 -23.13 -7.40
C LEU A 551 -25.38 -23.31 -7.83
N ALA A 552 -26.01 -24.43 -7.47
CA ALA A 552 -27.43 -24.69 -7.76
C ALA A 552 -28.37 -23.68 -7.08
N GLN A 553 -27.97 -23.12 -5.94
CA GLN A 553 -28.70 -22.06 -5.25
C GLN A 553 -28.36 -20.64 -5.73
N GLY A 554 -27.50 -20.49 -6.74
CA GLY A 554 -27.18 -19.19 -7.34
C GLY A 554 -26.01 -18.45 -6.68
N ALA A 555 -25.06 -19.17 -6.07
CA ALA A 555 -23.76 -18.59 -5.74
C ALA A 555 -23.08 -18.09 -7.04
N ASP A 556 -22.55 -16.86 -7.01
CA ASP A 556 -21.89 -16.23 -8.14
C ASP A 556 -20.49 -16.82 -8.32
N VAL A 557 -20.32 -17.54 -9.43
CA VAL A 557 -19.10 -18.26 -9.78
C VAL A 557 -17.93 -17.33 -10.10
N GLU A 558 -18.18 -16.04 -10.35
CA GLU A 558 -17.17 -15.02 -10.60
C GLU A 558 -16.97 -14.08 -9.40
N LYS A 559 -17.65 -14.32 -8.28
CA LYS A 559 -17.57 -13.46 -7.09
C LYS A 559 -16.16 -13.48 -6.51
N ARG A 560 -15.47 -12.35 -6.65
CA ARG A 560 -14.12 -12.17 -6.13
C ARG A 560 -14.10 -12.03 -4.62
N ALA A 561 -13.10 -12.66 -4.01
CA ALA A 561 -12.96 -12.82 -2.57
C ALA A 561 -11.46 -12.86 -2.20
N LEU A 562 -11.18 -13.05 -0.90
CA LEU A 562 -9.83 -13.03 -0.33
C LEU A 562 -9.18 -11.63 -0.41
N THR A 563 -7.98 -11.52 0.12
CA THR A 563 -7.22 -10.26 0.11
C THR A 563 -6.71 -9.94 -1.28
N GLU A 564 -6.38 -10.96 -2.06
CA GLU A 564 -5.86 -10.86 -3.42
C GLU A 564 -6.95 -10.60 -4.49
N ASP A 565 -8.23 -10.50 -4.09
CA ASP A 565 -9.37 -10.28 -5.00
C ASP A 565 -9.47 -11.33 -6.11
N GLN A 566 -9.45 -12.60 -5.71
CA GLN A 566 -9.41 -13.75 -6.63
C GLN A 566 -10.80 -14.27 -6.95
N SER A 567 -11.01 -14.66 -8.21
CA SER A 567 -12.17 -15.45 -8.62
C SER A 567 -12.08 -16.89 -8.08
N PRO A 568 -13.22 -17.58 -7.84
CA PRO A 568 -13.25 -18.96 -7.36
C PRO A 568 -12.39 -19.92 -8.18
N LEU A 569 -12.43 -19.82 -9.52
CA LEU A 569 -11.64 -20.67 -10.39
C LEU A 569 -10.13 -20.37 -10.27
N TYR A 570 -9.73 -19.10 -10.20
CA TYR A 570 -8.32 -18.73 -9.99
C TYR A 570 -7.79 -19.30 -8.67
N TYR A 571 -8.56 -19.12 -7.60
CA TYR A 571 -8.21 -19.62 -6.28
C TYR A 571 -8.06 -21.14 -6.29
N LEU A 572 -9.04 -21.87 -6.83
CA LEU A 572 -9.00 -23.33 -6.95
C LEU A 572 -7.73 -23.82 -7.67
N VAL A 573 -7.40 -23.24 -8.83
CA VAL A 573 -6.22 -23.64 -9.61
C VAL A 573 -4.93 -23.34 -8.84
N SER A 574 -4.87 -22.23 -8.09
CA SER A 574 -3.73 -21.95 -7.21
C SER A 574 -3.56 -22.98 -6.09
N GLN A 575 -4.65 -23.45 -5.49
CA GLN A 575 -4.61 -24.50 -4.45
C GLN A 575 -4.18 -25.84 -5.05
N LEU A 576 -4.64 -26.16 -6.26
CA LEU A 576 -4.28 -27.36 -6.99
C LEU A 576 -2.79 -27.37 -7.37
N PHE A 577 -2.26 -26.25 -7.84
CA PHE A 577 -0.83 -26.09 -8.15
C PHE A 577 0.05 -26.47 -6.96
N CYS A 578 -0.24 -25.88 -5.79
CA CYS A 578 0.48 -26.14 -4.54
C CYS A 578 0.44 -27.63 -4.15
N LYS A 579 -0.68 -28.30 -4.43
CA LYS A 579 -0.88 -29.72 -4.11
C LYS A 579 -0.12 -30.67 -5.04
N VAL A 580 -0.08 -30.37 -6.34
CA VAL A 580 0.57 -31.21 -7.36
C VAL A 580 2.08 -31.05 -7.29
N ASN A 581 2.58 -29.88 -6.90
CA ASN A 581 4.00 -29.55 -6.83
C ASN A 581 4.42 -29.15 -5.39
N PRO A 582 4.37 -30.07 -4.41
CA PRO A 582 4.67 -29.75 -3.01
C PRO A 582 6.10 -29.26 -2.79
N ALA A 583 7.07 -29.72 -3.59
CA ALA A 583 8.44 -29.22 -3.54
C ALA A 583 8.53 -27.73 -3.92
N ARG A 584 7.82 -27.31 -4.97
CA ARG A 584 7.76 -25.89 -5.38
C ARG A 584 6.99 -25.04 -4.38
N MET A 585 5.91 -25.59 -3.83
CA MET A 585 5.19 -24.93 -2.74
C MET A 585 6.13 -24.69 -1.56
N PHE A 586 6.91 -25.69 -1.16
CA PHE A 586 7.92 -25.57 -0.11
C PHE A 586 8.96 -24.50 -0.41
N GLU A 587 9.55 -24.49 -1.60
CA GLU A 587 10.49 -23.45 -2.04
C GLU A 587 9.86 -22.05 -1.96
N THR A 588 8.63 -21.90 -2.48
CA THR A 588 7.92 -20.62 -2.53
C THR A 588 7.54 -20.12 -1.13
N VAL A 589 7.01 -20.99 -0.28
CA VAL A 589 6.64 -20.64 1.10
C VAL A 589 7.89 -20.28 1.89
N THR A 590 8.96 -21.08 1.76
CA THR A 590 10.24 -20.81 2.42
C THR A 590 10.82 -19.47 2.01
N ALA A 591 10.89 -19.18 0.70
CA ALA A 591 11.37 -17.88 0.21
C ALA A 591 10.56 -16.71 0.79
N LYS A 592 9.22 -16.80 0.77
CA LYS A 592 8.33 -15.78 1.34
C LYS A 592 8.48 -15.57 2.85
N LEU A 593 8.94 -16.57 3.59
CA LEU A 593 9.20 -16.43 5.03
C LEU A 593 10.50 -15.66 5.33
N PHE A 594 11.43 -15.62 4.38
CA PHE A 594 12.71 -14.90 4.52
C PHE A 594 12.70 -13.51 3.85
N GLU A 595 11.82 -13.28 2.88
CA GLU A 595 11.69 -12.00 2.20
C GLU A 595 10.82 -11.01 3.00
N GLU A 596 11.05 -9.71 2.80
CA GLU A 596 10.14 -8.69 3.34
C GLU A 596 8.79 -8.79 2.62
N PRO A 597 7.67 -8.87 3.35
CA PRO A 597 6.38 -9.05 2.73
C PRO A 597 6.01 -7.80 1.92
N ASP A 598 5.52 -8.02 0.70
CA ASP A 598 4.98 -6.95 -0.13
C ASP A 598 3.70 -6.34 0.50
N SER A 599 3.20 -5.22 -0.03
CA SER A 599 2.04 -4.52 0.52
C SER A 599 0.77 -5.40 0.60
N MET A 600 0.58 -6.33 -0.34
CA MET A 600 -0.56 -7.26 -0.32
C MET A 600 -0.37 -8.33 0.76
N GLN A 601 0.84 -8.87 0.89
CA GLN A 601 1.20 -9.85 1.90
C GLN A 601 1.08 -9.24 3.31
N GLN A 602 1.53 -8.01 3.52
CA GLN A 602 1.36 -7.27 4.78
C GLN A 602 -0.12 -7.11 5.16
N ASP A 603 -0.98 -6.73 4.21
CA ASP A 603 -2.43 -6.63 4.44
C ASP A 603 -3.05 -8.00 4.76
N THR A 604 -2.62 -9.05 4.05
CA THR A 604 -3.02 -10.43 4.30
C THR A 604 -2.60 -10.88 5.70
N LEU A 605 -1.36 -10.65 6.09
CA LEU A 605 -0.84 -10.96 7.41
C LEU A 605 -1.63 -10.24 8.53
N ARG A 606 -2.05 -8.98 8.36
CA ARG A 606 -2.92 -8.30 9.35
C ARG A 606 -4.33 -8.89 9.40
N ARG A 607 -4.90 -9.25 8.25
CA ARG A 607 -6.26 -9.79 8.15
C ARG A 607 -6.36 -11.22 8.65
N PHE A 608 -5.31 -12.02 8.53
CA PHE A 608 -5.30 -13.43 8.94
C PHE A 608 -4.53 -13.68 10.24
N GLY A 609 -3.42 -12.98 10.46
CA GLY A 609 -2.61 -13.01 11.68
C GLY A 609 -3.25 -12.19 12.79
N VAL A 610 -3.61 -12.82 13.89
CA VAL A 610 -4.02 -12.11 15.10
C VAL A 610 -2.76 -11.82 15.89
N GLY A 611 -2.43 -10.54 16.08
CA GLY A 611 -1.43 -10.11 17.07
C GLY A 611 0.03 -10.08 16.60
N LEU A 612 0.52 -11.12 15.91
CA LEU A 612 1.97 -11.38 15.85
C LEU A 612 2.76 -10.62 14.79
N THR A 613 2.11 -10.02 13.80
CA THR A 613 2.77 -9.41 12.61
C THR A 613 2.93 -7.89 12.73
N GLY A 614 2.70 -7.35 13.92
CA GLY A 614 2.77 -5.92 14.22
C GLY A 614 1.65 -5.09 13.57
N THR A 615 1.74 -3.76 13.75
CA THR A 615 0.74 -2.79 13.25
C THR A 615 0.60 -2.78 11.74
N PHE A 616 1.71 -2.94 11.01
CA PHE A 616 1.74 -2.82 9.55
C PHE A 616 1.63 -4.18 8.83
N GLY A 617 1.84 -5.30 9.53
CA GLY A 617 1.92 -6.63 8.91
C GLY A 617 3.31 -6.98 8.38
N SER A 618 4.33 -6.19 8.76
CA SER A 618 5.72 -6.35 8.31
C SER A 618 6.62 -7.08 9.30
N ASP A 619 6.19 -7.31 10.55
CA ASP A 619 7.04 -7.94 11.55
C ASP A 619 7.11 -9.46 11.32
N THR A 620 8.10 -9.89 10.53
CA THR A 620 8.46 -11.30 10.31
C THR A 620 9.71 -11.72 11.09
N SER A 621 10.23 -10.85 11.96
CA SER A 621 11.50 -11.00 12.68
C SER A 621 11.63 -12.31 13.47
N ALA A 622 10.54 -12.80 14.07
CA ALA A 622 10.53 -14.07 14.80
C ALA A 622 10.84 -15.28 13.89
N LEU A 623 10.47 -15.21 12.61
CA LEU A 623 10.69 -16.28 11.62
C LEU A 623 12.00 -16.06 10.88
N SER A 624 12.36 -14.82 10.55
CA SER A 624 13.59 -14.52 9.80
C SER A 624 14.88 -14.69 10.62
N LEU A 625 14.83 -14.55 11.95
CA LEU A 625 15.97 -14.76 12.84
C LEU A 625 16.24 -16.25 13.17
N HIS A 626 15.27 -17.13 12.91
CA HIS A 626 15.33 -18.56 13.24
C HIS A 626 15.00 -19.42 12.02
N ALA A 627 16.02 -19.61 11.16
CA ALA A 627 15.86 -20.32 9.88
C ALA A 627 15.33 -21.76 10.04
N ASP A 628 15.68 -22.43 11.13
CA ASP A 628 15.17 -23.75 11.51
C ASP A 628 13.66 -23.73 11.78
N VAL A 629 13.18 -22.73 12.52
CA VAL A 629 11.75 -22.54 12.79
C VAL A 629 10.99 -22.18 11.52
N ALA A 630 11.57 -21.34 10.65
CA ALA A 630 10.98 -20.98 9.36
C ALA A 630 10.83 -22.22 8.45
N LEU A 631 11.87 -23.05 8.34
CA LEU A 631 11.83 -24.29 7.56
C LEU A 631 10.80 -25.28 8.12
N ALA A 632 10.79 -25.52 9.44
CA ALA A 632 9.81 -26.39 10.07
C ALA A 632 8.36 -25.87 9.89
N THR A 633 8.17 -24.55 9.92
CA THR A 633 6.88 -23.92 9.66
C THR A 633 6.45 -24.14 8.20
N ALA A 634 7.36 -23.94 7.24
CA ALA A 634 7.09 -24.19 5.83
C ALA A 634 6.74 -25.66 5.58
N GLU A 635 7.50 -26.61 6.14
CA GLU A 635 7.21 -28.05 6.06
C GLU A 635 5.82 -28.39 6.61
N HIS A 636 5.47 -27.84 7.77
CA HIS A 636 4.16 -28.06 8.38
C HIS A 636 3.01 -27.51 7.51
N LEU A 637 3.16 -26.30 6.99
CA LEU A 637 2.16 -25.67 6.11
C LEU A 637 1.95 -26.49 4.83
N VAL A 638 3.04 -26.94 4.20
CA VAL A 638 2.98 -27.78 2.99
C VAL A 638 2.35 -29.14 3.31
N SER A 639 2.77 -29.79 4.38
CA SER A 639 2.24 -31.11 4.78
C SER A 639 0.74 -31.04 5.06
N ARG A 640 0.29 -30.02 5.81
CA ARG A 640 -1.13 -29.79 6.08
C ARG A 640 -1.93 -29.55 4.80
N HIS A 641 -1.40 -28.73 3.87
CA HIS A 641 -2.04 -28.46 2.59
C HIS A 641 -2.13 -29.71 1.69
N VAL A 642 -1.06 -30.51 1.64
CA VAL A 642 -1.01 -31.75 0.85
C VAL A 642 -1.96 -32.80 1.41
N ALA A 643 -2.13 -32.89 2.73
CA ALA A 643 -3.07 -33.80 3.37
C ALA A 643 -4.54 -33.43 3.12
N GLN A 644 -4.82 -32.18 2.75
CA GLN A 644 -6.16 -31.66 2.55
C GLN A 644 -6.71 -32.01 1.15
N HIS A 645 -7.80 -32.80 1.10
CA HIS A 645 -8.58 -33.17 -0.10
C HIS A 645 -7.77 -33.92 -1.18
N THR A 646 -8.40 -34.34 -2.29
CA THR A 646 -7.73 -35.05 -3.39
C THR A 646 -7.62 -34.18 -4.64
N VAL A 647 -6.64 -34.45 -5.50
CA VAL A 647 -6.51 -33.79 -6.82
C VAL A 647 -7.77 -34.03 -7.67
N ALA A 648 -8.35 -35.24 -7.59
CA ALA A 648 -9.57 -35.60 -8.32
C ALA A 648 -10.76 -34.71 -7.93
N ASN A 649 -10.99 -34.53 -6.63
CA ASN A 649 -12.08 -33.66 -6.14
C ASN A 649 -11.91 -32.21 -6.62
N LEU A 650 -10.68 -31.69 -6.60
CA LEU A 650 -10.41 -30.32 -7.07
C LEU A 650 -10.62 -30.17 -8.59
N ILE A 651 -10.29 -31.19 -9.39
CA ILE A 651 -10.59 -31.20 -10.83
C ILE A 651 -12.12 -31.26 -11.06
N GLU A 652 -12.84 -32.05 -10.28
CA GLU A 652 -14.31 -32.11 -10.34
C GLU A 652 -14.93 -30.76 -9.98
N ILE A 653 -14.44 -30.10 -8.92
CA ILE A 653 -14.85 -28.74 -8.57
C ILE A 653 -14.54 -27.77 -9.72
N ALA A 654 -13.39 -27.88 -10.40
CA ALA A 654 -13.08 -27.05 -11.56
C ALA A 654 -14.11 -27.24 -12.69
N ALA A 655 -14.51 -28.49 -12.95
CA ALA A 655 -15.54 -28.80 -13.93
C ALA A 655 -16.90 -28.21 -13.56
N LEU A 656 -17.29 -28.26 -12.28
CA LEU A 656 -18.52 -27.64 -11.78
C LEU A 656 -18.51 -26.12 -11.94
N LEU A 657 -17.40 -25.45 -11.57
CA LEU A 657 -17.26 -24.00 -11.73
C LEU A 657 -17.34 -23.60 -13.22
N LEU A 658 -16.62 -24.29 -14.10
CA LEU A 658 -16.64 -24.01 -15.54
C LEU A 658 -18.03 -24.22 -16.14
N LYS A 659 -18.72 -25.31 -15.76
CA LYS A 659 -20.12 -25.57 -16.17
C LYS A 659 -21.08 -24.47 -15.68
N ALA A 660 -20.82 -23.89 -14.51
CA ALA A 660 -21.58 -22.76 -13.98
C ALA A 660 -21.19 -21.41 -14.61
N GLY A 661 -20.23 -21.37 -15.55
CA GLY A 661 -19.85 -20.18 -16.29
C GLY A 661 -18.59 -19.46 -15.78
N ALA A 662 -17.77 -20.13 -14.96
CA ALA A 662 -16.48 -19.59 -14.56
C ALA A 662 -15.59 -19.29 -15.77
N LYS A 663 -14.86 -18.18 -15.74
CA LYS A 663 -14.07 -17.71 -16.89
C LYS A 663 -12.60 -18.13 -16.77
N PRO A 664 -12.10 -19.00 -17.68
CA PRO A 664 -10.67 -19.37 -17.71
C PRO A 664 -9.72 -18.18 -17.95
N ASN A 665 -10.23 -17.12 -18.59
CA ASN A 665 -9.47 -15.94 -19.01
C ASN A 665 -9.67 -14.74 -18.05
N ALA A 666 -10.28 -14.95 -16.88
CA ALA A 666 -10.47 -13.88 -15.91
C ALA A 666 -9.12 -13.28 -15.48
N VAL A 667 -8.95 -11.96 -15.65
CA VAL A 667 -7.68 -11.27 -15.41
C VAL A 667 -7.53 -10.88 -13.94
N HIS A 668 -6.41 -11.22 -13.31
CA HIS A 668 -6.11 -10.89 -11.90
C HIS A 668 -4.98 -9.86 -11.79
N GLN A 669 -4.95 -9.14 -10.67
CA GLN A 669 -3.93 -8.10 -10.41
C GLN A 669 -2.74 -8.60 -9.59
N TYR A 670 -2.90 -9.70 -8.84
CA TYR A 670 -1.89 -10.26 -7.96
C TYR A 670 -1.85 -11.79 -8.11
N PRO A 671 -0.68 -12.44 -8.05
CA PRO A 671 0.66 -11.88 -7.82
C PRO A 671 1.26 -11.19 -9.05
N VAL A 672 0.85 -11.57 -10.26
CA VAL A 672 1.28 -10.94 -11.51
C VAL A 672 0.06 -10.28 -12.16
N PRO A 673 0.07 -8.96 -12.42
CA PRO A 673 -1.02 -8.31 -13.13
C PRO A 673 -1.21 -8.93 -14.51
N GLY A 674 -2.45 -9.18 -14.91
CA GLY A 674 -2.74 -9.84 -16.19
C GLY A 674 -2.94 -11.35 -16.09
N ARG A 675 -2.51 -12.00 -14.99
CA ARG A 675 -2.53 -13.47 -14.87
C ARG A 675 -3.96 -14.02 -14.88
N THR A 676 -4.19 -15.10 -15.64
CA THR A 676 -5.48 -15.78 -15.75
C THR A 676 -5.48 -17.17 -15.08
N PRO A 677 -6.66 -17.74 -14.75
CA PRO A 677 -6.75 -19.13 -14.31
C PRO A 677 -6.09 -20.12 -15.29
N LEU A 678 -6.26 -19.92 -16.61
CA LEU A 678 -5.66 -20.79 -17.62
C LEU A 678 -4.12 -20.74 -17.60
N MET A 679 -3.55 -19.56 -17.36
CA MET A 679 -2.11 -19.39 -17.19
C MET A 679 -1.57 -20.15 -15.98
N LEU A 680 -2.31 -20.18 -14.86
CA LEU A 680 -1.96 -21.01 -13.70
C LEU A 680 -2.08 -22.52 -14.00
N ALA A 681 -3.02 -22.92 -14.84
CA ALA A 681 -3.13 -24.30 -15.29
C ALA A 681 -1.92 -24.72 -16.15
N ALA A 682 -1.42 -23.83 -17.02
CA ALA A 682 -0.19 -24.06 -17.77
C ALA A 682 1.05 -24.21 -16.85
N GLU A 683 1.06 -23.48 -15.74
CA GLU A 683 2.10 -23.57 -14.70
C GLU A 683 2.08 -24.90 -13.93
N SER A 684 0.90 -25.53 -13.81
CA SER A 684 0.66 -26.70 -12.96
C SER A 684 1.06 -28.05 -13.56
N ASP A 685 1.42 -28.08 -14.85
CA ASP A 685 1.73 -29.30 -15.62
C ASP A 685 0.63 -30.39 -15.57
N LEU A 686 -0.65 -29.96 -15.57
CA LEU A 686 -1.84 -30.81 -15.54
C LEU A 686 -2.66 -30.70 -16.85
N PRO A 687 -2.43 -31.59 -17.83
CA PRO A 687 -3.14 -31.54 -19.11
C PRO A 687 -4.65 -31.71 -18.99
N GLU A 688 -5.15 -32.53 -18.04
CA GLU A 688 -6.60 -32.75 -17.91
C GLU A 688 -7.33 -31.45 -17.55
N LEU A 689 -6.80 -30.70 -16.58
CA LEU A 689 -7.35 -29.40 -16.21
C LEU A 689 -7.18 -28.37 -17.34
N PHE A 690 -6.02 -28.35 -17.98
CA PHE A 690 -5.75 -27.39 -19.05
C PHE A 690 -6.69 -27.60 -20.25
N ASP A 691 -6.86 -28.83 -20.71
CA ASP A 691 -7.81 -29.21 -21.76
C ASP A 691 -9.25 -28.86 -21.37
N LEU A 692 -9.66 -29.15 -20.13
CA LEU A 692 -10.97 -28.79 -19.61
C LEU A 692 -11.23 -27.27 -19.71
N MET A 693 -10.24 -26.45 -19.36
CA MET A 693 -10.36 -25.00 -19.44
C MET A 693 -10.35 -24.47 -20.88
N ILE A 694 -9.56 -25.06 -21.77
CA ILE A 694 -9.57 -24.74 -23.22
C ILE A 694 -10.96 -25.03 -23.81
N ARG A 695 -11.56 -26.18 -23.51
CA ARG A 695 -12.92 -26.54 -23.97
C ARG A 695 -14.01 -25.60 -23.46
N ASN A 696 -13.75 -24.89 -22.37
CA ASN A 696 -14.65 -23.88 -21.80
C ASN A 696 -14.22 -22.44 -22.16
N GLY A 697 -13.57 -22.25 -23.32
CA GLY A 697 -13.27 -20.92 -23.87
C GLY A 697 -11.93 -20.33 -23.41
N GLY A 698 -10.99 -21.14 -22.94
CA GLY A 698 -9.65 -20.71 -22.59
C GLY A 698 -8.84 -20.18 -23.78
N GLU A 699 -8.19 -19.04 -23.61
CA GLU A 699 -7.36 -18.38 -24.64
C GLU A 699 -5.87 -18.48 -24.29
N PRO A 700 -5.12 -19.45 -24.84
CA PRO A 700 -3.72 -19.68 -24.45
C PRO A 700 -2.74 -18.61 -24.93
N VAL A 701 -3.16 -17.79 -25.91
CA VAL A 701 -2.33 -16.75 -26.55
C VAL A 701 -2.40 -15.39 -25.85
N GLN A 702 -3.38 -15.18 -24.96
CA GLN A 702 -3.52 -13.94 -24.21
C GLN A 702 -2.27 -13.73 -23.34
N PRO A 703 -1.60 -12.56 -23.40
CA PRO A 703 -0.48 -12.25 -22.54
C PRO A 703 -0.91 -11.60 -21.23
N ASP A 704 -0.14 -11.83 -20.16
CA ASP A 704 -0.21 -11.05 -18.92
C ASP A 704 0.53 -9.70 -19.06
N ALA A 705 0.61 -8.90 -17.99
CA ALA A 705 1.28 -7.60 -18.02
C ALA A 705 2.80 -7.69 -18.19
N MET A 706 3.40 -8.88 -18.01
CA MET A 706 4.80 -9.14 -18.33
C MET A 706 5.00 -9.59 -19.79
N GLY A 707 3.92 -9.65 -20.57
CA GLY A 707 3.94 -10.13 -21.95
C GLY A 707 4.01 -11.66 -22.07
N GLN A 708 3.73 -12.39 -20.98
CA GLN A 708 3.79 -13.85 -20.95
C GLN A 708 2.40 -14.47 -21.20
N ASN A 709 2.30 -15.37 -22.18
CA ASN A 709 1.14 -16.20 -22.44
C ASN A 709 1.36 -17.64 -21.93
N CYS A 710 0.38 -18.53 -22.11
CA CYS A 710 0.44 -19.89 -21.56
C CYS A 710 1.65 -20.70 -22.05
N LEU A 711 2.10 -20.48 -23.30
CA LEU A 711 3.28 -21.17 -23.85
C LEU A 711 4.57 -20.71 -23.14
N GLN A 712 4.77 -19.40 -23.01
CA GLN A 712 5.95 -18.84 -22.35
C GLN A 712 6.01 -19.24 -20.87
N ILE A 713 4.85 -19.28 -20.22
CA ILE A 713 4.73 -19.75 -18.83
C ILE A 713 5.08 -21.24 -18.73
N ALA A 714 4.48 -22.10 -19.56
CA ALA A 714 4.78 -23.53 -19.55
C ALA A 714 6.28 -23.81 -19.82
N GLN A 715 6.92 -23.02 -20.69
CA GLN A 715 8.37 -23.09 -20.92
C GLN A 715 9.19 -22.68 -19.69
N ALA A 716 8.86 -21.53 -19.08
CA ALA A 716 9.56 -21.02 -17.90
C ALA A 716 9.46 -22.01 -16.72
N PHE A 717 8.28 -22.61 -16.53
CA PHE A 717 8.02 -23.57 -15.47
C PHE A 717 8.35 -25.01 -15.85
N LYS A 718 8.85 -25.27 -17.06
CA LYS A 718 9.21 -26.60 -17.58
C LYS A 718 8.05 -27.61 -17.49
N SER A 719 6.82 -27.16 -17.74
CA SER A 719 5.60 -27.96 -17.73
C SER A 719 5.52 -28.85 -18.98
N ARG A 720 6.22 -29.99 -18.95
CA ARG A 720 6.44 -30.84 -20.13
C ARG A 720 5.15 -31.36 -20.73
N LYS A 721 4.20 -31.81 -19.91
CA LYS A 721 2.95 -32.40 -20.39
C LYS A 721 2.07 -31.36 -21.07
N ILE A 722 2.08 -30.13 -20.57
CA ILE A 722 1.36 -29.00 -21.20
C ILE A 722 2.02 -28.60 -22.52
N LEU A 723 3.36 -28.55 -22.58
CA LEU A 723 4.07 -28.27 -23.82
C LEU A 723 3.77 -29.32 -24.90
N ASP A 724 3.76 -30.60 -24.53
CA ASP A 724 3.38 -31.69 -25.43
C ASP A 724 1.92 -31.57 -25.89
N TYR A 725 1.01 -31.21 -24.98
CA TYR A 725 -0.40 -30.97 -25.30
C TYR A 725 -0.57 -29.83 -26.32
N MET A 726 0.11 -28.69 -26.11
CA MET A 726 0.04 -27.53 -27.00
C MET A 726 0.62 -27.85 -28.39
N GLN A 727 1.72 -28.59 -28.47
CA GLN A 727 2.30 -29.01 -29.76
C GLN A 727 1.37 -29.90 -30.59
N ARG A 728 0.60 -30.77 -29.92
CA ARG A 728 -0.35 -31.69 -30.58
C ARG A 728 -1.62 -31.00 -31.07
N THR A 729 -1.97 -29.85 -30.50
CA THR A 729 -3.19 -29.09 -30.81
C THR A 729 -2.95 -27.91 -31.77
N THR A 730 -1.69 -27.58 -32.07
CA THR A 730 -1.30 -26.58 -33.09
C THR A 730 -1.21 -27.14 -34.52
N HIS A 731 -1.47 -28.43 -34.71
CA HIS A 731 -1.65 -29.11 -36.00
C HIS A 731 -3.11 -29.53 -36.16
#